data_AF-A0A9D1WM72-F1
#
_entry.id   AF-A0A9D1WM72-F1
#
_cell.length_a   1.000
_cell.length_b   1.000
_cell.length_c   1.000
_cell.angle_alpha   90.00
_cell.angle_beta   90.00
_cell.angle_gamma   90.00
#
_symmetry.space_group_name_H-M   'P 1'
#
loop_
_entity.id
_entity.type
_entity.pdbx_description
1 polymer ?
#
loop_
_entity_poly.entity_id
_entity_poly.type
_entity_poly.pdbx_seq_one_letter_code
_entity_poly.pdbx_strand_id
1 'polypeptide(L)'
;MVDPLNAWWAQQLVLCGWAFEPEPNKIEAEAAKARLQALGVADRGELGWRLMEAGSSTADPARLLAALELLALAGSLQWLSEPRMRSWLVRLTGEIFSRYANLEHWLEALGQAKSAEGWQHGDATLQEAWEALASLERAGEGVTWEVLSEWLLHNRNARVLSLWPDAPQEQAWRLRAVFSPVIESLPGEQDWPGVHEWLWQHWQIEDRNGLIQHLLWLAGYGHRQGWDLDAARLLVADEAARQAWVEAFPADERDYARVLLGFVEGGEPLEWAAWDWLRMVDLAWAGVCSGWLKVEEAQVFANHGADLVQRRYSDWIALARGYQRGCSLFEGRNRLNDLQQGWELLLHAPDSPWRLPLHSLLSDEAREVSRQAIRAWRSSPRHWVLALASVREPELGLRQGESVAVAAERRTDALRYLEDTLGLYPEEGAAALSRYWLPAQAHHLNQLAADATHGALPKADTPFGSPDIEDRARLVALKQGGRHAATIHMAEKYAFYLQMAMDSEAFDAAALQHLTEALRGTLCRFYSDSRRLLEAWAQWEALLPEAEQPSLIHEIRWHLEDPGSPFHWLDWHSAEWHEPGLRPTLSRFTAMALVGPLNSPAWNEPQAESEREAAAIREWIDENYGLHGGTELSEFIDFLLEAGDRQEYQVNYAPYTLNPQRLASEIAMLESTDCSEDDRHHLLRLQRVRDGVDGCNELDMAAWDIAQAVDLAIAGRQLGWLEEGEFGSLLERAHTLAAEHYSGWEAYACGLYAGFSFFMGDTPEREAFLSSFRQALVAWLAGAPALAGPWASLDFPGARPRHWAPLHVDTLPGDAKTLH
;
A
#
# COMPACT_ATOMS: atom_id res chain seq x y z
N MET A 1 52.16 37.87 12.56
CA MET A 1 52.81 36.59 12.91
C MET A 1 52.30 35.59 11.91
N VAL A 2 53.19 34.95 11.14
CA VAL A 2 52.81 33.96 10.14
C VAL A 2 52.29 32.72 10.87
N ASP A 3 51.16 32.16 10.43
CA ASP A 3 50.62 30.93 10.98
C ASP A 3 51.57 29.76 10.65
N PRO A 4 52.18 29.10 11.66
CA PRO A 4 53.15 28.03 11.41
C PRO A 4 52.59 26.89 10.56
N LEU A 5 51.30 26.59 10.67
CA LEU A 5 50.66 25.54 9.89
C LEU A 5 50.59 25.91 8.39
N ASN A 6 50.17 27.13 8.07
CA ASN A 6 50.05 27.59 6.69
C ASN A 6 51.42 27.75 6.03
N ALA A 7 52.42 28.26 6.76
CA ALA A 7 53.77 28.38 6.25
C ALA A 7 54.43 27.02 6.00
N TRP A 8 54.25 26.05 6.90
CA TRP A 8 54.72 24.68 6.66
C TRP A 8 54.00 24.04 5.47
N TRP A 9 52.68 24.23 5.37
CA TRP A 9 51.91 23.72 4.24
C TRP A 9 52.40 24.29 2.90
N ALA A 10 52.65 25.60 2.84
CA ALA A 10 53.26 26.27 1.69
C ALA A 10 54.64 25.67 1.33
N GLN A 11 55.47 25.38 2.34
CA GLN A 11 56.75 24.70 2.13
C GLN A 11 56.57 23.32 1.50
N GLN A 12 55.58 22.53 1.96
CA GLN A 12 55.34 21.20 1.39
C GLN A 12 54.82 21.23 -0.05
N LEU A 13 53.98 22.20 -0.42
CA LEU A 13 53.42 22.27 -1.78
C LEU A 13 54.46 22.54 -2.87
N VAL A 14 55.66 23.04 -2.52
CA VAL A 14 56.77 23.14 -3.47
C VAL A 14 57.13 21.76 -4.05
N LEU A 15 56.93 20.67 -3.29
CA LEU A 15 57.12 19.28 -3.74
C LEU A 15 56.07 18.84 -4.79
N CYS A 16 54.98 19.59 -4.93
CA CYS A 16 53.98 19.43 -5.99
C CYS A 16 54.26 20.34 -7.20
N GLY A 17 55.40 21.06 -7.22
CA GLY A 17 55.75 22.00 -8.28
C GLY A 17 55.13 23.39 -8.11
N TRP A 18 54.63 23.74 -6.92
CA TRP A 18 54.08 25.06 -6.65
C TRP A 18 55.19 26.07 -6.34
N ALA A 19 54.95 27.34 -6.69
CA ALA A 19 55.76 28.43 -6.14
C ALA A 19 55.43 28.61 -4.65
N PHE A 20 56.43 29.00 -3.85
CA PHE A 20 56.21 29.27 -2.43
C PHE A 20 55.31 30.50 -2.26
N GLU A 21 54.10 30.30 -1.74
CA GLU A 21 53.10 31.33 -1.43
C GLU A 21 52.60 31.14 0.01
N PRO A 22 52.73 32.14 0.91
CA PRO A 22 52.32 32.03 2.31
C PRO A 22 50.84 31.73 2.55
N GLU A 23 49.98 31.93 1.55
CA GLU A 23 48.55 31.61 1.59
C GLU A 23 48.19 30.58 0.48
N PRO A 24 48.44 29.28 0.72
CA PRO A 24 48.29 28.23 -0.28
C PRO A 24 46.89 28.09 -0.89
N ASN A 25 45.86 28.59 -0.19
CA ASN A 25 44.46 28.50 -0.55
C ASN A 25 43.93 29.74 -1.29
N LYS A 26 44.81 30.57 -1.87
CA LYS A 26 44.43 31.79 -2.61
C LYS A 26 44.94 31.82 -4.04
N ILE A 27 45.09 30.68 -4.69
CA ILE A 27 45.39 30.65 -6.12
C ILE A 27 44.15 31.00 -6.96
N GLU A 28 44.35 31.35 -8.22
CA GLU A 28 43.26 31.68 -9.15
C GLU A 28 42.31 30.49 -9.32
N ALA A 29 40.99 30.74 -9.20
CA ALA A 29 39.97 29.70 -9.19
C ALA A 29 39.98 28.82 -10.46
N GLU A 30 40.14 29.40 -11.65
CA GLU A 30 40.20 28.63 -12.90
C GLU A 30 41.41 27.69 -12.95
N ALA A 31 42.57 28.16 -12.48
CA ALA A 31 43.77 27.33 -12.38
C ALA A 31 43.58 26.21 -11.36
N ALA A 32 42.94 26.50 -10.22
CA ALA A 32 42.63 25.51 -9.19
C ALA A 32 41.71 24.41 -9.72
N LYS A 33 40.65 24.81 -10.44
CA LYS A 33 39.67 23.89 -11.06
C LYS A 33 40.32 23.00 -12.11
N ALA A 34 41.10 23.57 -13.03
CA ALA A 34 41.82 22.81 -14.05
C ALA A 34 42.79 21.80 -13.43
N ARG A 35 43.47 22.18 -12.35
CA ARG A 35 44.40 21.30 -11.62
C ARG A 35 43.67 20.15 -10.92
N LEU A 36 42.53 20.40 -10.25
CA LEU A 36 41.71 19.33 -9.65
C LEU A 36 41.21 18.32 -10.69
N GLN A 37 40.73 18.81 -11.83
CA GLN A 37 40.30 17.95 -12.93
C GLN A 37 41.45 17.08 -13.46
N ALA A 38 42.66 17.64 -13.59
CA ALA A 38 43.84 16.88 -13.99
C ALA A 38 44.25 15.80 -12.96
N LEU A 39 43.92 16.00 -11.68
CA LEU A 39 44.12 15.03 -10.60
C LEU A 39 42.95 14.02 -10.47
N GLY A 40 41.96 14.10 -11.36
CA GLY A 40 40.78 13.24 -11.36
C GLY A 40 39.77 13.58 -10.27
N VAL A 41 39.81 14.77 -9.69
CA VAL A 41 38.85 15.24 -8.68
C VAL A 41 37.84 16.17 -9.34
N ALA A 42 36.68 15.62 -9.73
CA ALA A 42 35.66 16.34 -10.47
C ALA A 42 34.69 17.13 -9.57
N ASP A 43 34.48 16.66 -8.35
CA ASP A 43 33.48 17.19 -7.40
C ASP A 43 33.95 17.06 -5.94
N ARG A 44 33.19 17.67 -5.03
CA ARG A 44 33.44 17.64 -3.58
C ARG A 44 33.35 16.25 -2.96
N GLY A 45 32.57 15.35 -3.56
CA GLY A 45 32.45 13.96 -3.14
C GLY A 45 33.73 13.16 -3.33
N GLU A 46 34.28 13.23 -4.54
CA GLU A 46 35.58 12.62 -4.88
C GLU A 46 36.69 13.21 -3.99
N LEU A 47 36.66 14.52 -3.71
CA LEU A 47 37.56 15.14 -2.74
C LEU A 47 37.43 14.48 -1.36
N GLY A 48 36.21 14.25 -0.87
CA GLY A 48 35.96 13.57 0.40
C GLY A 48 36.55 12.16 0.46
N TRP A 49 36.41 11.38 -0.62
CA TRP A 49 37.03 10.06 -0.73
C TRP A 49 38.56 10.13 -0.68
N ARG A 50 39.18 10.99 -1.48
CA ARG A 50 40.65 11.15 -1.49
C ARG A 50 41.21 11.58 -0.14
N LEU A 51 40.49 12.44 0.59
CA LEU A 51 40.89 12.86 1.94
C LEU A 51 40.80 11.71 2.94
N MET A 52 39.76 10.88 2.87
CA MET A 52 39.63 9.67 3.71
C MET A 52 40.72 8.63 3.40
N GLU A 53 41.00 8.38 2.11
CA GLU A 53 42.04 7.46 1.68
C GLU A 53 43.41 7.89 2.21
N ALA A 54 43.73 9.18 2.14
CA ALA A 54 44.97 9.74 2.67
C ALA A 54 45.05 9.65 4.21
N GLY A 55 43.92 9.73 4.91
CA GLY A 55 43.83 9.53 6.36
C GLY A 55 43.92 8.08 6.82
N SER A 56 43.82 7.10 5.91
CA SER A 56 43.88 5.67 6.25
C SER A 56 45.27 5.25 6.73
N SER A 57 45.33 4.32 7.69
CA SER A 57 46.59 3.84 8.28
C SER A 57 47.57 3.21 7.27
N THR A 58 47.07 2.84 6.09
CA THR A 58 47.81 2.22 4.98
C THR A 58 48.20 3.22 3.88
N ALA A 59 47.85 4.50 4.01
CA ALA A 59 48.14 5.51 3.00
C ALA A 59 49.66 5.64 2.76
N ASP A 60 50.07 5.63 1.49
CA ASP A 60 51.46 5.89 1.13
C ASP A 60 51.80 7.40 1.31
N PRO A 61 53.10 7.74 1.41
CA PRO A 61 53.55 9.14 1.50
C PRO A 61 53.04 10.03 0.36
N ALA A 62 52.94 9.52 -0.87
CA ALA A 62 52.54 10.29 -2.04
C ALA A 62 51.08 10.75 -1.95
N ARG A 63 50.18 9.90 -1.45
CA ARG A 63 48.76 10.23 -1.18
C ARG A 63 48.61 11.29 -0.11
N LEU A 64 49.41 11.25 0.95
CA LEU A 64 49.41 12.28 1.99
C LEU A 64 49.82 13.64 1.43
N LEU A 65 50.86 13.70 0.59
CA LEU A 65 51.26 14.94 -0.08
C LEU A 65 50.19 15.41 -1.08
N ALA A 66 49.62 14.49 -1.87
CA ALA A 66 48.53 14.81 -2.80
C ALA A 66 47.32 15.40 -2.06
N ALA A 67 46.94 14.85 -0.90
CA ALA A 67 45.84 15.38 -0.10
C ALA A 67 46.11 16.81 0.42
N LEU A 68 47.36 17.16 0.73
CA LEU A 68 47.74 18.55 1.06
C LEU A 68 47.54 19.48 -0.15
N GLU A 69 47.87 19.03 -1.37
CA GLU A 69 47.61 19.78 -2.60
C GLU A 69 46.09 19.92 -2.85
N LEU A 70 45.33 18.84 -2.69
CA LEU A 70 43.88 18.85 -2.86
C LEU A 70 43.19 19.85 -1.91
N LEU A 71 43.61 19.94 -0.65
CA LEU A 71 43.07 20.94 0.29
C LEU A 71 43.34 22.39 -0.18
N ALA A 72 44.47 22.65 -0.83
CA ALA A 72 44.87 24.00 -1.25
C ALA A 72 44.01 24.45 -2.44
N LEU A 73 43.87 23.53 -3.40
CA LEU A 73 43.00 23.70 -4.57
C LEU A 73 41.53 23.86 -4.14
N ALA A 74 41.04 22.98 -3.27
CA ALA A 74 39.68 23.03 -2.76
C ALA A 74 39.39 24.31 -1.96
N GLY A 75 40.32 24.75 -1.12
CA GLY A 75 40.22 26.02 -0.40
C GLY A 75 40.13 27.22 -1.34
N SER A 76 40.93 27.22 -2.41
CA SER A 76 40.93 28.28 -3.43
C SER A 76 39.62 28.37 -4.20
N LEU A 77 38.94 27.23 -4.40
CA LEU A 77 37.60 27.16 -4.99
C LEU A 77 36.46 27.39 -3.99
N GLN A 78 36.76 27.61 -2.71
CA GLN A 78 35.77 27.65 -1.63
C GLN A 78 34.92 26.36 -1.58
N TRP A 79 35.52 25.22 -1.95
CA TRP A 79 34.90 23.92 -1.80
C TRP A 79 34.83 23.46 -0.34
N LEU A 80 35.71 24.01 0.50
CA LEU A 80 35.72 23.82 1.94
C LEU A 80 35.69 25.19 2.62
N SER A 81 34.92 25.28 3.69
CA SER A 81 34.99 26.40 4.62
C SER A 81 36.36 26.44 5.31
N GLU A 82 36.85 27.64 5.62
CA GLU A 82 38.15 27.83 6.29
C GLU A 82 38.31 26.96 7.56
N PRO A 83 37.31 26.83 8.46
CA PRO A 83 37.42 25.96 9.63
C PRO A 83 37.58 24.48 9.29
N ARG A 84 36.91 24.00 8.24
CA ARG A 84 36.93 22.59 7.85
C ARG A 84 38.20 22.23 7.09
N MET A 85 38.61 23.09 6.15
CA MET A 85 39.92 23.00 5.49
C MET A 85 41.03 22.94 6.53
N ARG A 86 41.01 23.83 7.53
CA ARG A 86 42.00 23.84 8.61
C ARG A 86 41.97 22.56 9.46
N SER A 87 40.78 22.01 9.75
CA SER A 87 40.65 20.78 10.51
C SER A 87 41.25 19.58 9.76
N TRP A 88 41.00 19.48 8.46
CA TRP A 88 41.63 18.47 7.60
C TRP A 88 43.14 18.66 7.51
N LEU A 89 43.63 19.89 7.36
CA LEU A 89 45.06 20.18 7.32
C LEU A 89 45.74 19.75 8.63
N VAL A 90 45.20 20.11 9.79
CA VAL A 90 45.71 19.67 11.10
C VAL A 90 45.71 18.14 11.21
N ARG A 91 44.66 17.48 10.70
CA ARG A 91 44.54 16.01 10.73
C ARG A 91 45.62 15.32 9.89
N LEU A 92 45.81 15.77 8.64
CA LEU A 92 46.78 15.19 7.69
C LEU A 92 48.21 15.47 8.13
N THR A 93 48.51 16.71 8.53
CA THR A 93 49.83 17.05 9.09
C THR A 93 50.10 16.22 10.35
N GLY A 94 49.11 16.06 11.23
CA GLY A 94 49.22 15.21 12.40
C GLY A 94 49.47 13.73 12.08
N GLU A 95 48.98 13.23 10.94
CA GLU A 95 49.28 11.89 10.44
C GLU A 95 50.73 11.77 9.99
N ILE A 96 51.20 12.70 9.16
CA ILE A 96 52.59 12.76 8.67
C ILE A 96 53.56 12.76 9.86
N PHE A 97 53.35 13.64 10.85
CA PHE A 97 54.21 13.75 12.03
C PHE A 97 54.13 12.55 12.98
N SER A 98 53.07 11.75 12.91
CA SER A 98 52.97 10.50 13.69
C SER A 98 53.71 9.33 13.05
N ARG A 99 53.89 9.36 11.72
CA ARG A 99 54.54 8.29 10.94
C ARG A 99 56.03 8.53 10.70
N TYR A 100 56.45 9.79 10.57
CA TYR A 100 57.83 10.16 10.25
C TYR A 100 58.46 10.93 11.41
N ALA A 101 59.71 10.64 11.71
CA ALA A 101 60.38 11.23 12.87
C ALA A 101 60.88 12.67 12.62
N ASN A 102 61.22 12.99 11.37
CA ASN A 102 61.78 14.27 10.95
C ASN A 102 61.52 14.51 9.45
N LEU A 103 61.90 15.70 8.97
CA LEU A 103 61.73 16.09 7.57
C LEU A 103 62.48 15.18 6.59
N GLU A 104 63.70 14.74 6.93
CA GLU A 104 64.50 13.86 6.07
C GLU A 104 63.80 12.52 5.83
N HIS A 105 63.30 11.86 6.90
CA HIS A 105 62.54 10.61 6.79
C HIS A 105 61.26 10.76 5.97
N TRP A 106 60.55 11.90 6.11
CA TRP A 106 59.36 12.19 5.30
C TRP A 106 59.70 12.27 3.81
N LEU A 107 60.76 13.02 3.48
CA LEU A 107 61.14 13.23 2.09
C LEU A 107 61.75 11.96 1.46
N GLU A 108 62.50 11.17 2.21
CA GLU A 108 62.98 9.85 1.77
C GLU A 108 61.81 8.91 1.44
N ALA A 109 60.80 8.87 2.31
CA ALA A 109 59.61 8.06 2.07
C ALA A 109 58.83 8.53 0.83
N LEU A 110 58.69 9.85 0.63
CA LEU A 110 58.12 10.42 -0.60
C LEU A 110 58.91 10.03 -1.86
N GLY A 111 60.24 10.09 -1.80
CA GLY A 111 61.11 9.67 -2.91
C GLY A 111 60.91 8.20 -3.27
N GLN A 112 60.78 7.32 -2.27
CA GLN A 112 60.50 5.90 -2.49
C GLN A 112 59.11 5.67 -3.09
N ALA A 113 58.07 6.35 -2.58
CA ALA A 113 56.71 6.23 -3.07
C ALA A 113 56.59 6.68 -4.54
N LYS A 114 57.16 7.84 -4.89
CA LYS A 114 57.14 8.32 -6.29
C LYS A 114 57.97 7.46 -7.23
N SER A 115 59.10 6.91 -6.76
CA SER A 115 59.91 5.96 -7.55
C SER A 115 59.12 4.69 -7.91
N ALA A 116 58.24 4.23 -7.03
CA ALA A 116 57.39 3.06 -7.28
C ALA A 116 56.30 3.31 -8.35
N GLU A 117 55.88 4.56 -8.56
CA GLU A 117 54.91 4.96 -9.60
C GLU A 117 55.54 5.13 -11.00
N GLY A 118 56.78 4.67 -11.18
CA GLY A 118 57.49 4.72 -12.47
C GLY A 118 58.36 5.98 -12.67
N TRP A 119 58.61 6.74 -11.60
CA TRP A 119 59.56 7.85 -11.62
C TRP A 119 61.00 7.31 -11.78
N GLN A 120 61.63 7.59 -12.91
CA GLN A 120 63.07 7.38 -13.11
C GLN A 120 63.81 8.68 -12.79
N HIS A 121 64.95 8.60 -12.09
CA HIS A 121 65.88 9.71 -11.81
C HIS A 121 65.97 10.67 -13.02
N GLY A 122 65.42 11.90 -12.92
CA GLY A 122 65.48 12.85 -14.04
C GLY A 122 64.60 14.11 -13.98
N ASP A 123 63.65 14.24 -13.05
CA ASP A 123 62.88 15.49 -12.89
C ASP A 123 63.67 16.48 -12.01
N ALA A 124 64.46 17.36 -12.63
CA ALA A 124 65.37 18.28 -11.92
C ALA A 124 64.65 19.16 -10.88
N THR A 125 63.39 19.49 -11.11
CA THR A 125 62.59 20.41 -10.27
C THR A 125 62.20 19.84 -8.91
N LEU A 126 61.90 18.53 -8.81
CA LEU A 126 61.55 17.90 -7.53
C LEU A 126 62.77 17.72 -6.63
N GLN A 127 63.91 17.33 -7.22
CA GLN A 127 65.17 17.19 -6.51
C GLN A 127 65.66 18.54 -5.98
N GLU A 128 65.52 19.61 -6.79
CA GLU A 128 65.77 20.98 -6.36
C GLU A 128 64.88 21.42 -5.20
N ALA A 129 63.57 21.13 -5.27
CA ALA A 129 62.63 21.41 -4.18
C ALA A 129 62.98 20.64 -2.89
N TRP A 130 63.40 19.39 -3.03
CA TRP A 130 63.84 18.54 -1.93
C TRP A 130 65.08 19.13 -1.24
N GLU A 131 66.13 19.44 -2.01
CA GLU A 131 67.37 20.02 -1.48
C GLU A 131 67.13 21.40 -0.84
N ALA A 132 66.24 22.21 -1.43
CA ALA A 132 65.84 23.50 -0.87
C ALA A 132 65.17 23.37 0.51
N LEU A 133 64.20 22.46 0.66
CA LEU A 133 63.53 22.21 1.95
C LEU A 133 64.49 21.65 3.00
N ALA A 134 65.36 20.70 2.61
CA ALA A 134 66.37 20.14 3.50
C ALA A 134 67.42 21.18 3.92
N SER A 135 67.72 22.16 3.06
CA SER A 135 68.62 23.28 3.40
C SER A 135 67.97 24.25 4.38
N LEU A 136 66.69 24.60 4.18
CA LEU A 136 65.92 25.45 5.09
C LEU A 136 65.86 24.85 6.51
N GLU A 137 65.56 23.54 6.60
CA GLU A 137 65.52 22.82 7.88
C GLU A 137 66.87 22.87 8.60
N ARG A 138 67.99 22.60 7.89
CA ARG A 138 69.35 22.64 8.47
C ARG A 138 69.79 24.04 8.90
N ALA A 139 69.32 25.08 8.19
CA ALA A 139 69.61 26.47 8.52
C ALA A 139 68.73 27.01 9.68
N GLY A 140 67.68 26.27 10.07
CA GLY A 140 66.67 26.76 11.01
C GLY A 140 65.84 27.91 10.42
N GLU A 141 65.73 27.99 9.10
CA GLU A 141 65.00 29.03 8.37
C GLU A 141 63.62 28.52 7.92
N GLY A 142 62.59 29.35 8.05
CA GLY A 142 61.19 28.94 7.79
C GLY A 142 60.54 28.23 8.99
N VAL A 143 59.56 27.36 8.73
CA VAL A 143 58.93 26.53 9.78
C VAL A 143 59.60 25.17 9.80
N THR A 144 60.41 24.92 10.83
CA THR A 144 61.10 23.64 10.99
C THR A 144 60.17 22.54 11.51
N TRP A 145 60.59 21.28 11.38
CA TRP A 145 59.87 20.12 11.90
C TRP A 145 59.62 20.26 13.41
N GLU A 146 60.61 20.69 14.18
CA GLU A 146 60.49 20.90 15.62
C GLU A 146 59.44 21.96 15.97
N VAL A 147 59.46 23.12 15.29
CA VAL A 147 58.51 24.22 15.52
C VAL A 147 57.08 23.79 15.23
N LEU A 148 56.85 23.07 14.13
CA LEU A 148 55.50 22.60 13.81
C LEU A 148 55.05 21.48 14.75
N SER A 149 55.95 20.59 15.19
CA SER A 149 55.63 19.53 16.14
C SER A 149 55.17 20.10 17.48
N GLU A 150 55.87 21.11 18.01
CA GLU A 150 55.43 21.85 19.20
C GLU A 150 54.08 22.53 18.98
N TRP A 151 53.88 23.16 17.81
CA TRP A 151 52.63 23.80 17.46
C TRP A 151 51.46 22.80 17.42
N LEU A 152 51.64 21.63 16.81
CA LEU A 152 50.64 20.56 16.73
C LEU A 152 50.31 19.99 18.11
N LEU A 153 51.32 19.77 18.98
CA LEU A 153 51.10 19.28 20.34
C LEU A 153 50.20 20.22 21.16
N HIS A 154 50.39 21.53 21.02
CA HIS A 154 49.56 22.52 21.71
C HIS A 154 48.16 22.68 21.08
N ASN A 155 48.05 22.62 19.75
CA ASN A 155 46.80 22.91 19.05
C ASN A 155 45.88 21.69 18.85
N ARG A 156 46.44 20.47 18.73
CA ARG A 156 45.69 19.21 18.55
C ARG A 156 44.96 18.80 19.84
N ASN A 157 45.58 19.00 20.99
CA ASN A 157 44.98 18.67 22.29
C ASN A 157 43.91 19.68 22.73
N ALA A 158 43.93 20.89 22.19
CA ALA A 158 43.03 21.97 22.57
C ALA A 158 41.75 22.06 21.69
N ARG A 159 41.67 21.32 20.57
CA ARG A 159 40.58 21.44 19.59
C ARG A 159 40.00 20.10 19.19
N VAL A 160 38.66 20.03 19.18
CA VAL A 160 37.92 18.97 18.48
C VAL A 160 37.99 19.29 16.99
N LEU A 161 38.52 18.35 16.19
CA LEU A 161 38.59 18.51 14.74
C LEU A 161 37.21 18.20 14.15
N SER A 162 36.65 19.15 13.38
CA SER A 162 35.40 18.96 12.64
C SER A 162 35.74 18.70 11.18
N LEU A 163 35.88 17.42 10.83
CA LEU A 163 36.22 16.97 9.48
C LEU A 163 35.00 16.90 8.57
N TRP A 164 33.83 16.70 9.17
CA TRP A 164 32.55 16.49 8.49
C TRP A 164 31.51 17.49 9.02
N PRO A 165 30.38 17.65 8.34
CA PRO A 165 29.19 18.28 8.92
C PRO A 165 28.79 17.58 10.22
N ASP A 166 28.92 18.29 11.34
CA ASP A 166 28.67 17.77 12.69
C ASP A 166 27.42 18.37 13.34
N ALA A 167 26.83 19.43 12.75
CA ALA A 167 25.65 20.07 13.30
C ALA A 167 24.47 19.05 13.33
N PRO A 168 23.66 19.01 14.40
CA PRO A 168 22.63 17.97 14.58
C PRO A 168 21.70 17.79 13.38
N GLN A 169 21.32 18.89 12.72
CA GLN A 169 20.45 18.88 11.55
C GLN A 169 21.11 18.34 10.27
N GLU A 170 22.44 18.24 10.21
CA GLU A 170 23.20 17.84 9.03
C GLU A 170 23.64 16.36 9.08
N GLN A 171 23.49 15.70 10.23
CA GLN A 171 24.07 14.38 10.47
C GLN A 171 23.46 13.28 9.59
N ALA A 172 22.20 13.41 9.17
CA ALA A 172 21.57 12.44 8.27
C ALA A 172 22.30 12.29 6.92
N TRP A 173 23.01 13.33 6.45
CA TRP A 173 23.79 13.27 5.22
C TRP A 173 24.96 12.29 5.26
N ARG A 174 25.36 11.81 6.44
CA ARG A 174 26.36 10.74 6.58
C ARG A 174 25.92 9.45 5.90
N LEU A 175 24.61 9.21 5.77
CA LEU A 175 24.07 8.07 5.02
C LEU A 175 24.48 8.12 3.54
N ARG A 176 24.66 9.31 2.96
CA ARG A 176 25.09 9.48 1.56
C ARG A 176 26.53 9.01 1.31
N ALA A 177 27.35 8.86 2.36
CA ALA A 177 28.76 8.51 2.23
C ALA A 177 29.00 7.18 1.51
N VAL A 178 27.98 6.31 1.37
CA VAL A 178 28.01 5.11 0.51
C VAL A 178 28.29 5.44 -0.95
N PHE A 179 27.72 6.54 -1.44
CA PHE A 179 27.90 7.03 -2.80
C PHE A 179 29.03 8.05 -2.84
N SER A 180 28.98 9.02 -1.92
CA SER A 180 29.85 10.19 -1.95
C SER A 180 29.82 10.92 -0.59
N PRO A 181 30.96 11.01 0.13
CA PRO A 181 31.06 11.67 1.43
C PRO A 181 30.71 13.16 1.34
N VAL A 182 29.88 13.62 2.28
CA VAL A 182 29.47 15.03 2.35
C VAL A 182 30.48 15.80 3.19
N ILE A 183 31.39 16.51 2.52
CA ILE A 183 32.41 17.35 3.17
C ILE A 183 31.89 18.75 3.54
N GLU A 184 30.86 19.27 2.85
CA GLU A 184 30.19 20.53 3.18
C GLU A 184 28.67 20.33 3.19
N SER A 185 27.97 20.91 4.17
CA SER A 185 26.55 20.65 4.39
C SER A 185 25.63 21.42 3.44
N LEU A 186 26.13 22.49 2.83
CA LEU A 186 25.40 23.26 1.84
C LEU A 186 25.68 22.69 0.44
N PRO A 187 24.72 21.96 -0.17
CA PRO A 187 24.91 21.39 -1.50
C PRO A 187 24.97 22.51 -2.54
N GLY A 188 25.75 22.31 -3.60
CA GLY A 188 25.69 23.13 -4.80
C GLY A 188 26.12 22.37 -6.05
N GLU A 189 26.25 23.08 -7.17
CA GLU A 189 26.64 22.50 -8.46
C GLU A 189 27.96 21.74 -8.39
N GLN A 190 28.90 22.22 -7.57
CA GLN A 190 30.20 21.58 -7.32
C GLN A 190 30.14 20.22 -6.62
N ASP A 191 28.99 19.85 -6.04
CA ASP A 191 28.80 18.55 -5.39
C ASP A 191 28.31 17.48 -6.38
N TRP A 192 27.70 17.89 -7.51
CA TRP A 192 27.24 16.97 -8.54
C TRP A 192 27.09 17.63 -9.94
N PRO A 193 28.21 17.89 -10.64
CA PRO A 193 28.15 18.41 -12.01
C PRO A 193 27.38 17.45 -12.93
N GLY A 194 26.45 17.96 -13.73
CA GLY A 194 25.66 17.13 -14.66
C GLY A 194 24.52 16.33 -14.02
N VAL A 195 24.11 16.67 -12.79
CA VAL A 195 23.05 15.94 -12.05
C VAL A 195 21.75 15.73 -12.84
N HIS A 196 21.32 16.70 -13.67
CA HIS A 196 20.11 16.54 -14.50
C HIS A 196 20.23 15.42 -15.53
N GLU A 197 21.38 15.31 -16.21
CA GLU A 197 21.63 14.24 -17.18
C GLU A 197 21.64 12.88 -16.48
N TRP A 198 22.24 12.81 -15.29
CA TRP A 198 22.26 11.60 -14.49
C TRP A 198 20.86 11.18 -14.02
N LEU A 199 20.07 12.12 -13.51
CA LEU A 199 18.67 11.88 -13.07
C LEU A 199 17.81 11.38 -14.23
N TRP A 200 17.98 11.93 -15.43
CA TRP A 200 17.30 11.42 -16.62
C TRP A 200 17.76 10.02 -16.99
N GLN A 201 19.07 9.80 -17.15
CA GLN A 201 19.61 8.53 -17.65
C GLN A 201 19.35 7.34 -16.72
N HIS A 202 19.42 7.54 -15.40
CA HIS A 202 19.36 6.44 -14.42
C HIS A 202 18.00 6.30 -13.75
N TRP A 203 17.20 7.37 -13.71
CA TRP A 203 15.92 7.39 -13.01
C TRP A 203 14.75 7.83 -13.89
N GLN A 204 14.98 8.31 -15.11
CA GLN A 204 13.95 8.91 -15.96
C GLN A 204 13.21 10.07 -15.28
N ILE A 205 13.91 10.81 -14.41
CA ILE A 205 13.33 11.96 -13.70
C ILE A 205 13.64 13.23 -14.48
N GLU A 206 12.59 13.90 -14.96
CA GLU A 206 12.68 15.14 -15.75
C GLU A 206 12.46 16.41 -14.93
N ASP A 207 11.76 16.31 -13.80
CA ASP A 207 11.35 17.49 -13.02
C ASP A 207 11.27 17.23 -11.50
N ARG A 208 10.94 18.30 -10.76
CA ARG A 208 10.75 18.28 -9.31
C ARG A 208 9.69 17.28 -8.86
N ASN A 209 8.57 17.16 -9.58
CA ASN A 209 7.44 16.34 -9.15
C ASN A 209 7.76 14.85 -9.33
N GLY A 210 8.41 14.49 -10.44
CA GLY A 210 8.99 13.17 -10.64
C GLY A 210 10.01 12.82 -9.56
N LEU A 211 10.86 13.77 -9.14
CA LEU A 211 11.81 13.54 -8.04
C LEU A 211 11.10 13.25 -6.72
N ILE A 212 10.08 14.05 -6.35
CA ILE A 212 9.33 13.85 -5.10
C ILE A 212 8.58 12.52 -5.11
N GLN A 213 8.00 12.12 -6.25
CA GLN A 213 7.37 10.82 -6.42
C GLN A 213 8.35 9.67 -6.15
N HIS A 214 9.55 9.73 -6.71
CA HIS A 214 10.59 8.72 -6.47
C HIS A 214 11.07 8.70 -5.02
N LEU A 215 11.22 9.87 -4.37
CA LEU A 215 11.58 9.94 -2.95
C LEU A 215 10.50 9.30 -2.06
N LEU A 216 9.22 9.60 -2.31
CA LEU A 216 8.09 9.02 -1.58
C LEU A 216 7.93 7.51 -1.87
N TRP A 217 8.23 7.07 -3.10
CA TRP A 217 8.21 5.67 -3.47
C TRP A 217 9.35 4.89 -2.82
N LEU A 218 10.59 5.38 -2.84
CA LEU A 218 11.71 4.73 -2.13
C LEU A 218 11.46 4.67 -0.62
N ALA A 219 10.84 5.70 -0.04
CA ALA A 219 10.39 5.66 1.35
C ALA A 219 9.33 4.56 1.57
N GLY A 220 8.30 4.54 0.71
CA GLY A 220 7.05 3.80 0.90
C GLY A 220 7.08 2.33 0.49
N TYR A 221 7.70 2.04 -0.65
CA TYR A 221 7.63 0.78 -1.38
C TYR A 221 9.02 0.33 -1.84
N GLY A 222 9.63 1.11 -2.73
CA GLY A 222 10.93 0.84 -3.33
C GLY A 222 10.97 -0.48 -4.10
N HIS A 223 12.18 -0.92 -4.46
CA HIS A 223 12.36 -2.28 -5.01
C HIS A 223 12.18 -3.34 -3.93
N ARG A 224 12.44 -3.00 -2.66
CA ARG A 224 12.36 -3.93 -1.53
C ARG A 224 11.00 -4.60 -1.41
N GLN A 225 9.89 -3.93 -1.73
CA GLN A 225 8.57 -4.53 -1.64
C GLN A 225 8.45 -5.78 -2.52
N GLY A 226 8.79 -5.66 -3.80
CA GLY A 226 8.73 -6.81 -4.72
C GLY A 226 9.62 -7.95 -4.26
N TRP A 227 10.83 -7.62 -3.81
CA TRP A 227 11.79 -8.60 -3.30
C TRP A 227 11.31 -9.30 -2.02
N ASP A 228 10.70 -8.57 -1.08
CA ASP A 228 10.13 -9.14 0.15
C ASP A 228 8.95 -10.08 -0.15
N LEU A 229 8.09 -9.71 -1.10
CA LEU A 229 6.97 -10.54 -1.52
C LEU A 229 7.44 -11.83 -2.21
N ASP A 230 8.40 -11.72 -3.14
CA ASP A 230 8.98 -12.89 -3.79
C ASP A 230 9.70 -13.80 -2.79
N ALA A 231 10.47 -13.22 -1.86
CA ALA A 231 11.13 -13.95 -0.80
C ALA A 231 10.15 -14.70 0.10
N ALA A 232 9.06 -14.04 0.53
CA ALA A 232 8.03 -14.65 1.36
C ALA A 232 7.36 -15.85 0.67
N ARG A 233 7.06 -15.73 -0.64
CA ARG A 233 6.49 -16.82 -1.44
C ARG A 233 7.48 -17.98 -1.61
N LEU A 234 8.75 -17.69 -1.86
CA LEU A 234 9.80 -18.72 -2.02
C LEU A 234 10.09 -19.48 -0.72
N LEU A 235 9.98 -18.83 0.44
CA LEU A 235 10.17 -19.47 1.75
C LEU A 235 9.15 -20.60 2.00
N VAL A 236 7.93 -20.47 1.49
CA VAL A 236 6.88 -21.50 1.63
C VAL A 236 6.77 -22.43 0.42
N ALA A 237 7.36 -22.07 -0.72
CA ALA A 237 7.39 -22.87 -1.93
C ALA A 237 8.25 -24.14 -1.78
N ASP A 238 7.82 -25.22 -2.41
CA ASP A 238 8.62 -26.44 -2.56
C ASP A 238 9.67 -26.31 -3.68
N GLU A 239 10.53 -27.31 -3.83
CA GLU A 239 11.62 -27.28 -4.81
C GLU A 239 11.10 -27.16 -6.25
N ALA A 240 10.00 -27.84 -6.59
CA ALA A 240 9.43 -27.79 -7.93
C ALA A 240 8.88 -26.39 -8.25
N ALA A 241 8.17 -25.78 -7.30
CA ALA A 241 7.64 -24.43 -7.41
C ALA A 241 8.76 -23.38 -7.51
N ARG A 242 9.87 -23.55 -6.77
CA ARG A 242 11.04 -22.66 -6.86
C ARG A 242 11.70 -22.71 -8.24
N GLN A 243 11.89 -23.90 -8.80
CA GLN A 243 12.44 -24.03 -10.15
C GLN A 243 11.49 -23.42 -11.20
N ALA A 244 10.19 -23.71 -11.10
CA ALA A 244 9.19 -23.13 -11.99
C ALA A 244 9.15 -21.59 -11.91
N TRP A 245 9.31 -21.03 -10.71
CA TRP A 245 9.38 -19.58 -10.51
C TRP A 245 10.58 -18.96 -11.22
N VAL A 246 11.78 -19.56 -11.11
CA VAL A 246 12.97 -19.08 -11.86
C VAL A 246 12.77 -19.19 -13.38
N GLU A 247 12.16 -20.28 -13.85
CA GLU A 247 11.91 -20.51 -15.28
C GLU A 247 10.87 -19.55 -15.88
N ALA A 248 9.96 -19.03 -15.06
CA ALA A 248 8.93 -18.07 -15.47
C ALA A 248 9.50 -16.69 -15.86
N PHE A 249 10.69 -16.32 -15.36
CA PHE A 249 11.30 -15.03 -15.70
C PHE A 249 11.87 -15.02 -17.14
N PRO A 250 11.75 -13.88 -17.84
CA PRO A 250 12.49 -13.58 -19.06
C PRO A 250 14.01 -13.78 -18.89
N ALA A 251 14.71 -14.06 -19.98
CA ALA A 251 16.13 -14.45 -19.91
C ALA A 251 17.05 -13.39 -19.27
N ASP A 252 16.69 -12.11 -19.40
CA ASP A 252 17.35 -10.93 -18.85
C ASP A 252 17.03 -10.66 -17.37
N GLU A 253 15.94 -11.23 -16.83
CA GLU A 253 15.56 -11.09 -15.41
C GLU A 253 15.86 -12.35 -14.57
N ARG A 254 16.23 -13.46 -15.21
CA ARG A 254 16.59 -14.71 -14.53
C ARG A 254 17.76 -14.59 -13.56
N ASP A 255 18.64 -13.64 -13.79
CA ASP A 255 19.80 -13.41 -12.93
C ASP A 255 19.38 -12.87 -11.55
N TYR A 256 18.38 -11.98 -11.49
CA TYR A 256 17.72 -11.60 -10.24
C TYR A 256 17.13 -12.83 -9.53
N ALA A 257 16.34 -13.64 -10.25
CA ALA A 257 15.67 -14.80 -9.68
C ALA A 257 16.67 -15.81 -9.07
N ARG A 258 17.80 -16.06 -9.75
CA ARG A 258 18.88 -16.93 -9.24
C ARG A 258 19.53 -16.37 -7.98
N VAL A 259 19.77 -15.06 -7.91
CA VAL A 259 20.36 -14.44 -6.72
C VAL A 259 19.41 -14.53 -5.54
N LEU A 260 18.12 -14.20 -5.73
CA LEU A 260 17.13 -14.29 -4.65
C LEU A 260 16.98 -15.73 -4.15
N LEU A 261 16.83 -16.69 -5.06
CA LEU A 261 16.74 -18.10 -4.69
C LEU A 261 18.01 -18.56 -3.95
N GLY A 262 19.19 -18.16 -4.41
CA GLY A 262 20.45 -18.46 -3.74
C GLY A 262 20.54 -17.89 -2.32
N PHE A 263 19.98 -16.69 -2.06
CA PHE A 263 19.87 -16.14 -0.71
C PHE A 263 18.90 -16.93 0.17
N VAL A 264 17.74 -17.31 -0.37
CA VAL A 264 16.74 -18.12 0.35
C VAL A 264 17.31 -19.50 0.72
N GLU A 265 17.94 -20.20 -0.21
CA GLU A 265 18.55 -21.52 0.00
C GLU A 265 19.77 -21.47 0.91
N GLY A 266 20.57 -20.41 0.79
CA GLY A 266 21.74 -20.17 1.64
C GLY A 266 21.40 -19.79 3.08
N GLY A 267 20.14 -19.48 3.38
CA GLY A 267 19.71 -19.00 4.69
C GLY A 267 20.27 -17.61 5.03
N GLU A 268 20.53 -16.79 4.01
CA GLU A 268 20.96 -15.42 4.21
C GLU A 268 19.85 -14.59 4.88
N PRO A 269 20.19 -13.57 5.70
CA PRO A 269 19.18 -12.62 6.18
C PRO A 269 18.52 -11.92 4.98
N LEU A 270 17.20 -12.13 4.84
CA LEU A 270 16.38 -11.56 3.77
C LEU A 270 16.01 -10.11 4.12
N GLU A 271 17.02 -9.24 4.04
CA GLU A 271 16.91 -7.83 4.41
C GLU A 271 17.75 -6.96 3.47
N TRP A 272 17.10 -6.01 2.80
CA TRP A 272 17.69 -5.17 1.75
C TRP A 272 17.13 -3.74 1.68
N ALA A 273 16.33 -3.30 2.66
CA ALA A 273 15.69 -1.98 2.63
C ALA A 273 16.68 -0.79 2.51
N ALA A 274 17.92 -0.98 2.98
CA ALA A 274 19.03 -0.03 2.83
C ALA A 274 19.28 0.38 1.37
N TRP A 275 19.04 -0.52 0.41
CA TRP A 275 19.17 -0.24 -1.01
C TRP A 275 18.28 0.93 -1.45
N ASP A 276 17.04 0.97 -0.97
CA ASP A 276 16.11 2.04 -1.31
C ASP A 276 16.32 3.28 -0.46
N TRP A 277 16.47 3.12 0.87
CA TRP A 277 16.53 4.27 1.77
C TRP A 277 17.84 5.07 1.65
N LEU A 278 18.97 4.44 1.32
CA LEU A 278 20.20 5.17 1.05
C LEU A 278 20.12 5.93 -0.28
N ARG A 279 19.55 5.32 -1.33
CA ARG A 279 19.31 6.01 -2.61
C ARG A 279 18.30 7.15 -2.48
N MET A 280 17.34 7.04 -1.56
CA MET A 280 16.44 8.16 -1.23
C MET A 280 17.22 9.35 -0.66
N VAL A 281 18.16 9.12 0.25
CA VAL A 281 19.02 10.19 0.79
C VAL A 281 19.87 10.81 -0.33
N ASP A 282 20.42 9.98 -1.22
CA ASP A 282 21.23 10.45 -2.35
C ASP A 282 20.41 11.27 -3.37
N LEU A 283 19.18 10.83 -3.68
CA LEU A 283 18.25 11.58 -4.53
C LEU A 283 17.80 12.90 -3.89
N ALA A 284 17.64 12.95 -2.57
CA ALA A 284 17.31 14.20 -1.88
C ALA A 284 18.45 15.21 -2.04
N TRP A 285 19.70 14.76 -1.96
CA TRP A 285 20.88 15.58 -2.24
C TRP A 285 20.92 16.03 -3.71
N ALA A 286 20.70 15.11 -4.64
CA ALA A 286 20.61 15.41 -6.07
C ALA A 286 19.56 16.49 -6.36
N GLY A 287 18.42 16.47 -5.65
CA GLY A 287 17.38 17.47 -5.76
C GLY A 287 17.80 18.89 -5.38
N VAL A 288 18.70 19.04 -4.40
CA VAL A 288 19.27 20.36 -4.08
C VAL A 288 20.28 20.76 -5.13
N CYS A 289 21.17 19.85 -5.54
CA CYS A 289 22.16 20.11 -6.58
C CYS A 289 21.54 20.49 -7.92
N SER A 290 20.36 19.95 -8.25
CA SER A 290 19.60 20.27 -9.46
C SER A 290 18.76 21.54 -9.34
N GLY A 291 18.68 22.13 -8.14
CA GLY A 291 17.83 23.29 -7.86
C GLY A 291 16.33 22.98 -7.81
N TRP A 292 15.93 21.71 -7.80
CA TRP A 292 14.52 21.30 -7.73
C TRP A 292 13.97 21.28 -6.30
N LEU A 293 14.82 21.02 -5.30
CA LEU A 293 14.46 21.02 -3.89
C LEU A 293 15.19 22.13 -3.14
N LYS A 294 14.53 22.66 -2.12
CA LYS A 294 15.20 23.49 -1.11
C LYS A 294 16.00 22.61 -0.15
N VAL A 295 17.02 23.17 0.48
CA VAL A 295 17.85 22.45 1.46
C VAL A 295 16.99 21.88 2.59
N GLU A 296 16.04 22.66 3.11
CA GLU A 296 15.16 22.24 4.21
C GLU A 296 14.24 21.08 3.80
N GLU A 297 13.78 21.10 2.55
CA GLU A 297 12.91 20.06 2.00
C GLU A 297 13.69 18.75 1.76
N ALA A 298 14.89 18.83 1.18
CA ALA A 298 15.76 17.67 1.04
C ALA A 298 16.19 17.09 2.40
N GLN A 299 16.42 17.96 3.39
CA GLN A 299 16.75 17.54 4.75
C GLN A 299 15.62 16.72 5.40
N VAL A 300 14.35 17.06 5.13
CA VAL A 300 13.21 16.26 5.59
C VAL A 300 13.29 14.82 5.06
N PHE A 301 13.56 14.63 3.76
CA PHE A 301 13.69 13.30 3.17
C PHE A 301 14.92 12.56 3.69
N ALA A 302 16.06 13.24 3.83
CA ALA A 302 17.26 12.63 4.41
C ALA A 302 17.04 12.18 5.86
N ASN A 303 16.38 13.02 6.67
CA ASN A 303 16.02 12.69 8.05
C ASN A 303 15.00 11.55 8.10
N HIS A 304 14.05 11.50 7.16
CA HIS A 304 13.12 10.38 7.07
C HIS A 304 13.84 9.06 6.76
N GLY A 305 14.79 9.08 5.81
CA GLY A 305 15.64 7.93 5.51
C GLY A 305 16.44 7.46 6.73
N ALA A 306 16.97 8.40 7.51
CA ALA A 306 17.63 8.09 8.77
C ALA A 306 16.68 7.50 9.83
N ASP A 307 15.42 7.97 9.95
CA ASP A 307 14.42 7.37 10.87
C ASP A 307 14.12 5.92 10.46
N LEU A 308 13.92 5.65 9.17
CA LEU A 308 13.64 4.30 8.67
C LEU A 308 14.84 3.36 8.89
N VAL A 309 16.05 3.81 8.54
CA VAL A 309 17.28 3.05 8.77
C VAL A 309 17.48 2.73 10.26
N GLN A 310 17.30 3.71 11.15
CA GLN A 310 17.47 3.52 12.60
C GLN A 310 16.46 2.56 13.22
N ARG A 311 15.29 2.35 12.60
CA ARG A 311 14.28 1.38 13.05
C ARG A 311 14.60 -0.05 12.61
N ARG A 312 15.27 -0.22 11.46
CA ARG A 312 15.50 -1.54 10.85
C ARG A 312 16.89 -2.10 11.16
N TYR A 313 17.90 -1.26 11.22
CA TYR A 313 19.30 -1.67 11.34
C TYR A 313 19.87 -1.32 12.70
N SER A 314 20.60 -2.26 13.30
CA SER A 314 21.25 -2.11 14.61
C SER A 314 22.57 -1.33 14.55
N ASP A 315 23.26 -1.36 13.41
CA ASP A 315 24.54 -0.69 13.21
C ASP A 315 24.87 -0.52 11.70
N TRP A 316 26.01 0.12 11.44
CA TRP A 316 26.52 0.35 10.09
C TRP A 316 26.87 -0.92 9.32
N ILE A 317 27.28 -2.00 10.00
CA ILE A 317 27.65 -3.26 9.36
C ILE A 317 26.39 -3.96 8.85
N ALA A 318 25.33 -3.99 9.66
CA ALA A 318 24.02 -4.52 9.27
C ALA A 318 23.46 -3.73 8.08
N LEU A 319 23.56 -2.40 8.11
CA LEU A 319 23.15 -1.53 7.00
C LEU A 319 23.93 -1.83 5.71
N ALA A 320 25.27 -1.88 5.77
CA ALA A 320 26.13 -2.16 4.62
C ALA A 320 25.83 -3.53 4.00
N ARG A 321 25.62 -4.57 4.82
CA ARG A 321 25.22 -5.90 4.35
C ARG A 321 23.85 -5.89 3.68
N GLY A 322 22.88 -5.17 4.25
CA GLY A 322 21.55 -5.00 3.67
C GLY A 322 21.62 -4.33 2.30
N TYR A 323 22.39 -3.25 2.19
CA TYR A 323 22.59 -2.57 0.92
C TYR A 323 23.24 -3.48 -0.12
N GLN A 324 24.28 -4.24 0.28
CA GLN A 324 24.99 -5.14 -0.64
C GLN A 324 24.09 -6.26 -1.18
N ARG A 325 23.16 -6.77 -0.37
CA ARG A 325 22.14 -7.73 -0.83
C ARG A 325 21.18 -7.10 -1.82
N GLY A 326 20.65 -5.91 -1.53
CA GLY A 326 19.78 -5.21 -2.47
C GLY A 326 20.48 -4.86 -3.78
N CYS A 327 21.75 -4.43 -3.72
CA CYS A 327 22.61 -4.23 -4.90
C CYS A 327 22.76 -5.54 -5.70
N SER A 328 22.94 -6.66 -5.00
CA SER A 328 23.05 -7.97 -5.65
C SER A 328 21.79 -8.37 -6.40
N LEU A 329 20.61 -8.10 -5.81
CA LEU A 329 19.31 -8.35 -6.43
C LEU A 329 19.09 -7.45 -7.65
N PHE A 330 19.37 -6.16 -7.50
CA PHE A 330 19.21 -5.18 -8.57
C PHE A 330 20.12 -5.45 -9.78
N GLU A 331 21.37 -5.86 -9.53
CA GLU A 331 22.33 -6.19 -10.61
C GLU A 331 22.23 -7.63 -11.12
N GLY A 332 21.42 -8.49 -10.50
CA GLY A 332 21.36 -9.92 -10.83
C GLY A 332 22.66 -10.69 -10.54
N ARG A 333 23.53 -10.17 -9.67
CA ARG A 333 24.82 -10.78 -9.34
C ARG A 333 25.09 -10.74 -7.85
N ASN A 334 25.46 -11.87 -7.24
CA ASN A 334 25.86 -11.88 -5.83
C ASN A 334 27.15 -11.07 -5.60
N ARG A 335 27.03 -9.95 -4.89
CA ARG A 335 28.10 -9.00 -4.56
C ARG A 335 28.58 -9.09 -3.11
N LEU A 336 28.13 -10.06 -2.32
CA LEU A 336 28.51 -10.15 -0.90
C LEU A 336 30.01 -10.37 -0.69
N ASN A 337 30.68 -11.04 -1.64
CA ASN A 337 32.13 -11.24 -1.59
C ASN A 337 32.93 -9.92 -1.76
N ASP A 338 32.32 -8.89 -2.36
CA ASP A 338 32.95 -7.59 -2.60
C ASP A 338 32.81 -6.65 -1.38
N LEU A 339 32.04 -7.06 -0.36
CA LEU A 339 31.69 -6.20 0.80
C LEU A 339 32.93 -5.66 1.51
N GLN A 340 33.94 -6.51 1.75
CA GLN A 340 35.12 -6.08 2.50
C GLN A 340 35.86 -4.97 1.75
N GLN A 341 36.05 -5.11 0.43
CA GLN A 341 36.75 -4.12 -0.38
C GLN A 341 35.95 -2.83 -0.57
N GLY A 342 34.62 -2.92 -0.71
CA GLY A 342 33.77 -1.75 -0.97
C GLY A 342 33.51 -0.87 0.25
N TRP A 343 33.61 -1.41 1.46
CA TRP A 343 33.12 -0.74 2.68
C TRP A 343 34.19 -0.48 3.74
N GLU A 344 35.42 -0.97 3.55
CA GLU A 344 36.50 -0.91 4.54
C GLU A 344 36.76 0.52 5.05
N LEU A 345 36.84 1.50 4.15
CA LEU A 345 37.08 2.89 4.53
C LEU A 345 35.94 3.47 5.39
N LEU A 346 34.68 3.23 5.01
CA LEU A 346 33.54 3.74 5.77
C LEU A 346 33.41 3.05 7.13
N LEU A 347 33.62 1.74 7.21
CA LEU A 347 33.42 0.99 8.45
C LEU A 347 34.59 1.09 9.43
N HIS A 348 35.82 1.27 8.93
CA HIS A 348 37.02 1.10 9.75
C HIS A 348 37.99 2.28 9.74
N ALA A 349 37.90 3.23 8.80
CA ALA A 349 38.82 4.37 8.81
C ALA A 349 38.58 5.25 10.06
N PRO A 350 39.65 5.73 10.73
CA PRO A 350 39.53 6.54 11.95
C PRO A 350 38.84 7.89 11.71
N ASP A 351 38.91 8.37 10.48
CA ASP A 351 38.33 9.64 10.03
C ASP A 351 37.03 9.44 9.25
N SER A 352 36.44 8.23 9.27
CA SER A 352 35.21 7.94 8.56
C SER A 352 34.05 8.83 9.03
N PRO A 353 33.16 9.29 8.12
CA PRO A 353 31.91 9.92 8.49
C PRO A 353 30.99 8.98 9.29
N TRP A 354 31.18 7.66 9.22
CA TRP A 354 30.39 6.67 9.96
C TRP A 354 30.96 6.34 11.34
N ARG A 355 31.96 7.08 11.81
CA ARG A 355 32.49 6.93 13.16
C ARG A 355 31.43 7.21 14.24
N LEU A 356 30.47 8.09 13.96
CA LEU A 356 29.32 8.28 14.83
C LEU A 356 28.39 7.07 14.76
N PRO A 357 27.90 6.52 15.89
CA PRO A 357 26.96 5.40 15.87
C PRO A 357 25.71 5.69 15.02
N LEU A 358 25.20 4.68 14.33
CA LEU A 358 24.02 4.82 13.46
C LEU A 358 22.80 5.44 14.19
N HIS A 359 22.58 5.03 15.43
CA HIS A 359 21.46 5.52 16.25
C HIS A 359 21.62 6.96 16.75
N SER A 360 22.78 7.61 16.55
CA SER A 360 22.99 9.01 16.93
C SER A 360 22.77 10.01 15.81
N LEU A 361 22.41 9.57 14.59
CA LEU A 361 22.28 10.47 13.42
C LEU A 361 21.12 11.47 13.50
N LEU A 362 20.14 11.26 14.38
CA LEU A 362 18.94 12.08 14.47
C LEU A 362 18.64 12.47 15.91
N SER A 363 18.36 13.75 16.12
CA SER A 363 17.69 14.22 17.32
C SER A 363 16.20 13.86 17.28
N ASP A 364 15.56 13.81 18.46
CA ASP A 364 14.12 13.54 18.55
C ASP A 364 13.28 14.62 17.85
N GLU A 365 13.73 15.88 17.90
CA GLU A 365 13.09 17.01 17.21
C GLU A 365 13.16 16.87 15.69
N ALA A 366 14.36 16.60 15.13
CA ALA A 366 14.53 16.41 13.70
C ALA A 366 13.72 15.21 13.18
N ARG A 367 13.66 14.15 13.99
CA ARG A 367 12.84 12.98 13.71
C ARG A 367 11.36 13.36 13.61
N GLU A 368 10.80 14.03 14.61
CA GLU A 368 9.38 14.39 14.61
C GLU A 368 9.02 15.37 13.48
N VAL A 369 9.85 16.37 13.21
CA VAL A 369 9.68 17.29 12.07
C VAL A 369 9.63 16.53 10.75
N SER A 370 10.54 15.58 10.53
CA SER A 370 10.53 14.77 9.30
C SER A 370 9.25 13.93 9.18
N ARG A 371 8.80 13.29 10.27
CA ARG A 371 7.57 12.49 10.30
C ARG A 371 6.33 13.31 9.99
N GLN A 372 6.23 14.52 10.53
CA GLN A 372 5.12 15.43 10.25
C GLN A 372 5.11 15.88 8.80
N ALA A 373 6.26 16.21 8.23
CA ALA A 373 6.37 16.61 6.83
C ALA A 373 6.01 15.46 5.86
N ILE A 374 6.43 14.22 6.17
CA ILE A 374 6.08 13.04 5.37
C ILE A 374 4.58 12.72 5.42
N ARG A 375 3.91 12.95 6.58
CA ARG A 375 2.44 12.89 6.66
C ARG A 375 1.78 14.03 5.90
N ALA A 376 2.36 15.23 5.92
CA ALA A 376 1.82 16.38 5.20
C ALA A 376 1.79 16.14 3.69
N TRP A 377 2.81 15.47 3.12
CA TRP A 377 2.80 15.00 1.73
C TRP A 377 1.62 14.08 1.41
N ARG A 378 1.12 13.34 2.41
CA ARG A 378 0.01 12.39 2.30
C ARG A 378 -1.28 12.88 2.95
N SER A 379 -1.41 14.19 3.19
CA SER A 379 -2.58 14.78 3.85
C SER A 379 -3.84 14.75 3.00
N SER A 380 -3.71 14.73 1.66
CA SER A 380 -4.84 14.61 0.76
C SER A 380 -5.48 13.21 0.87
N PRO A 381 -6.83 13.11 0.94
CA PRO A 381 -7.56 11.84 0.96
C PRO A 381 -7.21 10.90 -0.20
N ARG A 382 -6.77 11.43 -1.36
CA ARG A 382 -6.30 10.63 -2.50
C ARG A 382 -5.22 9.61 -2.10
N HIS A 383 -4.39 9.92 -1.11
CA HIS A 383 -3.35 9.00 -0.65
C HIS A 383 -3.89 7.77 0.06
N TRP A 384 -5.08 7.84 0.65
CA TRP A 384 -5.77 6.68 1.20
C TRP A 384 -6.20 5.73 0.09
N VAL A 385 -6.83 6.26 -0.96
CA VAL A 385 -7.23 5.49 -2.13
C VAL A 385 -6.01 4.86 -2.80
N LEU A 386 -4.93 5.63 -3.03
CA LEU A 386 -3.69 5.10 -3.59
C LEU A 386 -3.06 4.00 -2.72
N ALA A 387 -3.06 4.14 -1.39
CA ALA A 387 -2.47 3.14 -0.50
C ALA A 387 -3.30 1.85 -0.42
N LEU A 388 -4.63 1.93 -0.49
CA LEU A 388 -5.51 0.77 -0.53
C LEU A 388 -5.44 0.07 -1.90
N ALA A 389 -5.56 0.83 -2.99
CA ALA A 389 -5.54 0.31 -4.34
C ALA A 389 -4.18 -0.29 -4.72
N SER A 390 -3.07 0.24 -4.20
CA SER A 390 -1.72 -0.27 -4.48
C SER A 390 -1.43 -1.66 -3.92
N VAL A 391 -2.25 -2.15 -2.98
CA VAL A 391 -2.15 -3.54 -2.51
C VAL A 391 -2.53 -4.51 -3.64
N ARG A 392 -3.49 -4.12 -4.49
CA ARG A 392 -3.88 -4.87 -5.70
C ARG A 392 -2.99 -4.54 -6.89
N GLU A 393 -2.63 -3.28 -7.04
CA GLU A 393 -1.90 -2.77 -8.20
C GLU A 393 -0.66 -1.96 -7.76
N PRO A 394 0.47 -2.63 -7.47
CA PRO A 394 1.65 -1.99 -6.86
C PRO A 394 2.22 -0.78 -7.61
N GLU A 395 2.06 -0.68 -8.94
CA GLU A 395 2.49 0.50 -9.71
C GLU A 395 1.84 1.81 -9.25
N LEU A 396 0.65 1.77 -8.64
CA LEU A 396 0.00 2.94 -8.05
C LEU A 396 0.82 3.54 -6.89
N GLY A 397 1.72 2.76 -6.29
CA GLY A 397 2.64 3.21 -5.26
C GLY A 397 3.60 4.32 -5.70
N LEU A 398 3.86 4.47 -7.01
CA LEU A 398 4.69 5.55 -7.57
C LEU A 398 3.96 6.90 -7.65
N ARG A 399 2.62 6.92 -7.53
CA ARG A 399 1.79 8.11 -7.79
C ARG A 399 1.51 8.96 -6.56
N GLN A 400 2.31 8.78 -5.50
CA GLN A 400 2.25 9.52 -4.24
C GLN A 400 2.69 10.99 -4.42
N GLY A 401 2.28 11.88 -3.51
CA GLY A 401 2.62 13.30 -3.57
C GLY A 401 1.63 14.09 -4.44
N GLU A 402 2.15 15.07 -5.18
CA GLU A 402 1.31 15.89 -6.06
C GLU A 402 0.67 15.06 -7.18
N SER A 403 -0.53 15.47 -7.61
CA SER A 403 -1.23 14.79 -8.71
C SER A 403 -0.56 15.10 -10.03
N VAL A 404 -0.28 14.05 -10.81
CA VAL A 404 0.26 14.13 -12.16
C VAL A 404 -0.82 13.67 -13.15
N ALA A 405 -0.75 14.19 -14.38
CA ALA A 405 -1.66 13.83 -15.46
C ALA A 405 -1.68 12.33 -15.71
N VAL A 406 -2.86 11.77 -15.95
CA VAL A 406 -3.01 10.34 -16.21
C VAL A 406 -2.71 10.06 -17.68
N ALA A 407 -1.89 9.03 -17.95
CA ALA A 407 -1.56 8.61 -19.30
C ALA A 407 -2.83 8.20 -20.08
N ALA A 408 -2.88 8.48 -21.39
CA ALA A 408 -4.06 8.22 -22.21
C ALA A 408 -4.48 6.74 -22.23
N GLU A 409 -3.51 5.82 -22.24
CA GLU A 409 -3.73 4.37 -22.16
C GLU A 409 -4.42 4.01 -20.84
N ARG A 410 -3.88 4.49 -19.72
CA ARG A 410 -4.47 4.29 -18.39
C ARG A 410 -5.89 4.83 -18.27
N ARG A 411 -6.16 6.02 -18.83
CA ARG A 411 -7.53 6.59 -18.84
C ARG A 411 -8.53 5.66 -19.54
N THR A 412 -8.10 5.10 -20.68
CA THR A 412 -8.92 4.19 -21.49
C THR A 412 -9.14 2.86 -20.78
N ASP A 413 -8.08 2.28 -20.20
CA ASP A 413 -8.16 1.01 -19.47
C ASP A 413 -9.02 1.14 -18.21
N ALA A 414 -8.89 2.24 -17.47
CA ALA A 414 -9.69 2.52 -16.29
C ALA A 414 -11.18 2.69 -16.64
N LEU A 415 -11.49 3.44 -17.71
CA LEU A 415 -12.88 3.57 -18.18
C LEU A 415 -13.45 2.22 -18.60
N ARG A 416 -12.71 1.43 -19.40
CA ARG A 416 -13.14 0.09 -19.81
C ARG A 416 -13.37 -0.83 -18.61
N TYR A 417 -12.53 -0.78 -17.58
CA TYR A 417 -12.74 -1.55 -16.36
C TYR A 417 -14.08 -1.20 -15.69
N LEU A 418 -14.38 0.09 -15.55
CA LEU A 418 -15.64 0.56 -14.95
C LEU A 418 -16.85 0.11 -15.77
N GLU A 419 -16.77 0.18 -17.09
CA GLU A 419 -17.86 -0.23 -18.00
C GLU A 419 -18.05 -1.75 -18.02
N ASP A 420 -16.98 -2.53 -18.18
CA ASP A 420 -17.05 -3.98 -18.39
C ASP A 420 -17.24 -4.76 -17.08
N THR A 421 -16.66 -4.28 -15.98
CA THR A 421 -16.68 -5.00 -14.69
C THR A 421 -17.82 -4.52 -13.80
N LEU A 422 -18.12 -3.22 -13.80
CA LEU A 422 -19.12 -2.62 -12.91
C LEU A 422 -20.38 -2.17 -13.65
N GLY A 423 -20.38 -2.11 -14.99
CA GLY A 423 -21.47 -1.45 -15.72
C GLY A 423 -21.65 0.00 -15.31
N LEU A 424 -20.57 0.69 -14.90
CA LEU A 424 -20.60 2.07 -14.46
C LEU A 424 -20.18 3.00 -15.60
N TYR A 425 -21.09 3.88 -16.00
CA TYR A 425 -20.88 4.80 -17.11
C TYR A 425 -20.74 6.26 -16.65
N PRO A 426 -19.95 7.10 -17.34
CA PRO A 426 -19.74 8.51 -16.96
C PRO A 426 -21.03 9.34 -16.84
N GLU A 427 -22.04 9.06 -17.67
CA GLU A 427 -23.34 9.74 -17.66
C GLU A 427 -24.13 9.55 -16.35
N GLU A 428 -23.85 8.51 -15.58
CA GLU A 428 -24.47 8.26 -14.27
C GLU A 428 -23.90 9.20 -13.19
N GLY A 429 -22.72 9.78 -13.44
CA GLY A 429 -22.01 10.65 -12.52
C GLY A 429 -21.33 9.92 -11.37
N ALA A 430 -20.46 10.63 -10.65
CA ALA A 430 -19.65 10.02 -9.58
C ALA A 430 -20.49 9.49 -8.41
N ALA A 431 -21.69 10.04 -8.17
CA ALA A 431 -22.57 9.61 -7.10
C ALA A 431 -23.02 8.14 -7.24
N ALA A 432 -23.07 7.61 -8.45
CA ALA A 432 -23.40 6.21 -8.71
C ALA A 432 -22.40 5.24 -8.07
N LEU A 433 -21.15 5.65 -7.81
CA LEU A 433 -20.17 4.83 -7.08
C LEU A 433 -20.66 4.45 -5.68
N SER A 434 -21.52 5.26 -5.06
CA SER A 434 -22.07 4.97 -3.72
C SER A 434 -22.80 3.62 -3.65
N ARG A 435 -23.30 3.07 -4.77
CA ARG A 435 -23.95 1.75 -4.81
C ARG A 435 -23.00 0.60 -4.49
N TYR A 436 -21.70 0.76 -4.72
CA TYR A 436 -20.68 -0.23 -4.39
C TYR A 436 -20.18 -0.13 -2.94
N TRP A 437 -20.71 0.81 -2.16
CA TRP A 437 -20.54 0.84 -0.71
C TRP A 437 -21.65 -0.01 -0.07
N LEU A 438 -21.29 -1.17 0.46
CA LEU A 438 -22.15 -2.27 0.95
C LEU A 438 -22.13 -2.43 2.49
N PRO A 439 -22.53 -1.44 3.30
CA PRO A 439 -22.40 -1.49 4.76
C PRO A 439 -23.20 -2.62 5.42
N ALA A 440 -24.29 -3.10 4.81
CA ALA A 440 -25.03 -4.23 5.35
C ALA A 440 -24.27 -5.56 5.20
N GLN A 441 -23.42 -5.69 4.18
CA GLN A 441 -22.52 -6.83 4.02
C GLN A 441 -21.48 -6.86 5.14
N ALA A 442 -20.87 -5.71 5.46
CA ALA A 442 -19.94 -5.60 6.58
C ALA A 442 -20.62 -5.96 7.91
N HIS A 443 -21.82 -5.44 8.16
CA HIS A 443 -22.61 -5.83 9.33
C HIS A 443 -22.90 -7.33 9.40
N HIS A 444 -23.32 -7.95 8.29
CA HIS A 444 -23.58 -9.37 8.22
C HIS A 444 -22.37 -10.20 8.63
N LEU A 445 -21.19 -9.90 8.06
CA LEU A 445 -19.93 -10.57 8.40
C LEU A 445 -19.56 -10.37 9.88
N ASN A 446 -19.67 -9.15 10.39
CA ASN A 446 -19.40 -8.83 11.79
C ASN A 446 -20.31 -9.63 12.73
N GLN A 447 -21.59 -9.75 12.39
CA GLN A 447 -22.57 -10.48 13.16
C GLN A 447 -22.32 -11.99 13.13
N LEU A 448 -22.03 -12.56 11.95
CA LEU A 448 -21.64 -13.97 11.84
C LEU A 448 -20.38 -14.29 12.65
N ALA A 449 -19.37 -13.41 12.65
CA ALA A 449 -18.16 -13.59 13.44
C ALA A 449 -18.44 -13.55 14.95
N ALA A 450 -19.31 -12.64 15.39
CA ALA A 450 -19.74 -12.55 16.79
C ALA A 450 -20.50 -13.82 17.22
N ASP A 451 -21.43 -14.30 16.39
CA ASP A 451 -22.21 -15.51 16.68
C ASP A 451 -21.34 -16.77 16.64
N ALA A 452 -20.40 -16.87 15.69
CA ALA A 452 -19.43 -17.96 15.63
C ALA A 452 -18.56 -18.04 16.89
N THR A 453 -18.19 -16.90 17.47
CA THR A 453 -17.42 -16.84 18.73
C THR A 453 -18.18 -17.41 19.91
N HIS A 454 -19.51 -17.27 19.91
CA HIS A 454 -20.39 -17.74 20.99
C HIS A 454 -21.07 -19.09 20.69
N GLY A 455 -20.77 -19.71 19.55
CA GLY A 455 -21.42 -20.95 19.13
C GLY A 455 -22.91 -20.78 18.80
N ALA A 456 -23.31 -19.58 18.39
CA ALA A 456 -24.70 -19.19 18.09
C ALA A 456 -25.04 -19.17 16.60
N LEU A 457 -24.16 -19.69 15.73
CA LEU A 457 -24.41 -19.81 14.29
C LEU A 457 -25.68 -20.65 14.00
N PRO A 458 -26.37 -20.40 12.88
CA PRO A 458 -27.53 -21.18 12.47
C PRO A 458 -27.24 -22.68 12.39
N LYS A 459 -28.28 -23.51 12.52
CA LYS A 459 -28.15 -24.96 12.34
C LYS A 459 -27.79 -25.28 10.88
N ALA A 460 -26.97 -26.31 10.68
CA ALA A 460 -26.61 -26.77 9.34
C ALA A 460 -27.71 -27.66 8.72
N ASP A 461 -28.52 -28.32 9.55
CA ASP A 461 -29.65 -29.12 9.09
C ASP A 461 -30.85 -28.20 8.87
N THR A 462 -31.26 -28.05 7.61
CA THR A 462 -32.39 -27.23 7.17
C THR A 462 -33.47 -28.15 6.56
N PRO A 463 -34.73 -27.71 6.44
CA PRO A 463 -35.78 -28.48 5.78
C PRO A 463 -35.47 -28.87 4.33
N PHE A 464 -34.53 -28.17 3.68
CA PHE A 464 -34.15 -28.37 2.28
C PHE A 464 -32.86 -29.18 2.09
N GLY A 465 -32.16 -29.49 3.19
CA GLY A 465 -30.88 -30.20 3.18
C GLY A 465 -29.82 -29.52 4.04
N SER A 466 -28.56 -29.83 3.77
CA SER A 466 -27.40 -29.30 4.51
C SER A 466 -26.42 -28.62 3.55
N PRO A 467 -25.72 -27.57 3.99
CA PRO A 467 -24.70 -26.91 3.18
C PRO A 467 -23.47 -27.82 3.00
N ASP A 468 -22.58 -27.42 2.09
CA ASP A 468 -21.29 -28.06 1.94
C ASP A 468 -20.46 -28.01 3.25
N ILE A 469 -19.69 -29.07 3.50
CA ILE A 469 -18.92 -29.23 4.74
C ILE A 469 -17.80 -28.17 4.82
N GLU A 470 -17.17 -27.83 3.70
CA GLU A 470 -16.10 -26.82 3.65
C GLU A 470 -16.66 -25.43 3.92
N ASP A 471 -17.78 -25.08 3.28
CA ASP A 471 -18.44 -23.79 3.52
C ASP A 471 -18.91 -23.65 4.97
N ARG A 472 -19.41 -24.74 5.56
CA ARG A 472 -19.75 -24.76 6.98
C ARG A 472 -18.51 -24.59 7.87
N ALA A 473 -17.39 -25.21 7.52
CA ALA A 473 -16.13 -25.04 8.26
C ALA A 473 -15.61 -23.60 8.17
N ARG A 474 -15.68 -22.96 6.99
CA ARG A 474 -15.34 -21.56 6.78
C ARG A 474 -16.22 -20.61 7.59
N LEU A 475 -17.53 -20.85 7.62
CA LEU A 475 -18.47 -20.09 8.45
C LEU A 475 -18.09 -20.16 9.95
N VAL A 476 -17.74 -21.35 10.45
CA VAL A 476 -17.28 -21.51 11.84
C VAL A 476 -15.93 -20.82 12.09
N ALA A 477 -15.06 -20.75 11.07
CA ALA A 477 -13.77 -20.07 11.16
C ALA A 477 -13.91 -18.55 11.33
N LEU A 478 -15.03 -17.93 10.93
CA LEU A 478 -15.28 -16.49 11.07
C LEU A 478 -15.15 -15.98 12.52
N LYS A 479 -15.25 -16.84 13.53
CA LYS A 479 -14.95 -16.47 14.93
C LYS A 479 -13.56 -15.83 15.11
N GLN A 480 -12.61 -16.11 14.22
CA GLN A 480 -11.28 -15.49 14.23
C GLN A 480 -11.35 -13.98 13.87
N GLY A 481 -12.35 -13.57 13.10
CA GLY A 481 -12.62 -12.18 12.72
C GLY A 481 -13.34 -11.36 13.78
N GLY A 482 -13.89 -11.96 14.86
CA GLY A 482 -14.80 -11.28 15.80
C GLY A 482 -14.23 -10.08 16.57
N ARG A 483 -12.92 -9.82 16.48
CA ARG A 483 -12.24 -8.64 17.06
C ARG A 483 -11.99 -7.52 16.05
N HIS A 484 -12.27 -7.76 14.78
CA HIS A 484 -11.88 -6.91 13.66
C HIS A 484 -13.12 -6.53 12.85
N ALA A 485 -13.39 -5.24 12.69
CA ALA A 485 -14.48 -4.78 11.83
C ALA A 485 -14.24 -5.23 10.38
N ALA A 486 -15.26 -5.79 9.74
CA ALA A 486 -15.25 -6.26 8.36
C ALA A 486 -15.28 -5.13 7.32
N THR A 487 -15.42 -3.86 7.73
CA THR A 487 -15.53 -2.73 6.80
C THR A 487 -14.42 -2.72 5.74
N ILE A 488 -13.19 -3.07 6.12
CA ILE A 488 -12.04 -3.09 5.20
C ILE A 488 -12.18 -4.09 4.04
N HIS A 489 -12.90 -5.21 4.23
CA HIS A 489 -13.13 -6.20 3.17
C HIS A 489 -13.92 -5.61 1.99
N MET A 490 -14.85 -4.70 2.28
CA MET A 490 -15.59 -3.94 1.28
C MET A 490 -14.80 -2.70 0.82
N ALA A 491 -14.20 -1.98 1.77
CA ALA A 491 -13.57 -0.69 1.53
C ALA A 491 -12.37 -0.78 0.59
N GLU A 492 -11.64 -1.91 0.58
CA GLU A 492 -10.53 -2.13 -0.34
C GLU A 492 -10.97 -2.15 -1.82
N LYS A 493 -12.07 -2.85 -2.15
CA LYS A 493 -12.62 -2.88 -3.51
C LYS A 493 -13.18 -1.53 -3.90
N TYR A 494 -13.89 -0.90 -2.96
CA TYR A 494 -14.42 0.44 -3.15
C TYR A 494 -13.31 1.46 -3.45
N ALA A 495 -12.18 1.39 -2.74
CA ALA A 495 -11.03 2.24 -3.00
C ALA A 495 -10.44 1.98 -4.41
N PHE A 496 -10.38 0.72 -4.84
CA PHE A 496 -9.97 0.39 -6.21
C PHE A 496 -10.93 0.99 -7.26
N TYR A 497 -12.24 0.93 -7.02
CA TYR A 497 -13.23 1.54 -7.92
C TYR A 497 -13.11 3.06 -7.98
N LEU A 498 -12.90 3.72 -6.82
CA LEU A 498 -12.58 5.15 -6.78
C LEU A 498 -11.33 5.48 -7.58
N GLN A 499 -10.27 4.67 -7.44
CA GLN A 499 -9.03 4.87 -8.18
C GLN A 499 -9.23 4.75 -9.70
N MET A 500 -10.02 3.78 -10.17
CA MET A 500 -10.38 3.67 -11.60
C MET A 500 -11.22 4.87 -12.06
N ALA A 501 -12.18 5.33 -11.25
CA ALA A 501 -12.97 6.52 -11.58
C ALA A 501 -12.12 7.80 -11.66
N MET A 502 -11.15 7.95 -10.76
CA MET A 502 -10.17 9.03 -10.81
C MET A 502 -9.25 8.92 -12.02
N ASP A 503 -8.81 7.70 -12.35
CA ASP A 503 -7.92 7.45 -13.48
C ASP A 503 -8.59 7.61 -14.84
N SER A 504 -9.90 7.39 -14.96
CA SER A 504 -10.59 7.60 -16.23
C SER A 504 -10.69 9.09 -16.62
N GLU A 505 -10.58 10.00 -15.64
CA GLU A 505 -10.86 11.43 -15.78
C GLU A 505 -12.27 11.75 -16.37
N ALA A 506 -13.18 10.76 -16.36
CA ALA A 506 -14.50 10.86 -16.98
C ALA A 506 -15.59 11.35 -16.01
N PHE A 507 -15.30 11.37 -14.71
CA PHE A 507 -16.23 11.74 -13.65
C PHE A 507 -15.86 13.08 -13.00
N ASP A 508 -16.82 13.73 -12.36
CA ASP A 508 -16.59 14.99 -11.65
C ASP A 508 -15.58 14.82 -10.49
N ALA A 509 -14.46 15.55 -10.58
CA ALA A 509 -13.35 15.42 -9.63
C ALA A 509 -13.73 15.87 -8.21
N ALA A 510 -14.62 16.85 -8.05
CA ALA A 510 -15.04 17.34 -6.74
C ALA A 510 -15.92 16.31 -6.03
N ALA A 511 -16.83 15.66 -6.75
CA ALA A 511 -17.65 14.58 -6.24
C ALA A 511 -16.79 13.35 -5.85
N LEU A 512 -15.82 12.96 -6.67
CA LEU A 512 -14.86 11.89 -6.32
C LEU A 512 -14.05 12.23 -5.06
N GLN A 513 -13.63 13.49 -4.91
CA GLN A 513 -12.94 13.94 -3.71
C GLN A 513 -13.82 13.81 -2.45
N HIS A 514 -15.12 14.08 -2.56
CA HIS A 514 -16.06 13.90 -1.45
C HIS A 514 -16.19 12.43 -1.03
N LEU A 515 -16.33 11.51 -1.99
CA LEU A 515 -16.37 10.07 -1.72
C LEU A 515 -15.07 9.54 -1.10
N THR A 516 -13.93 10.06 -1.57
CA THR A 516 -12.61 9.75 -1.02
C THR A 516 -12.47 10.22 0.43
N GLU A 517 -12.96 11.42 0.75
CA GLU A 517 -13.01 11.94 2.12
C GLU A 517 -13.92 11.09 3.01
N ALA A 518 -15.09 10.69 2.51
CA ALA A 518 -16.02 9.83 3.24
C ALA A 518 -15.41 8.44 3.52
N LEU A 519 -14.69 7.86 2.55
CA LEU A 519 -13.93 6.61 2.74
C LEU A 519 -12.88 6.76 3.86
N ARG A 520 -12.07 7.82 3.80
CA ARG A 520 -11.08 8.13 4.85
C ARG A 520 -11.74 8.27 6.22
N GLY A 521 -12.79 9.09 6.32
CA GLY A 521 -13.50 9.34 7.58
C GLY A 521 -14.07 8.06 8.18
N THR A 522 -14.66 7.19 7.35
CA THR A 522 -15.16 5.89 7.76
C THR A 522 -14.05 4.99 8.30
N LEU A 523 -12.94 4.86 7.58
CA LEU A 523 -11.83 4.00 8.02
C LEU A 523 -11.17 4.53 9.31
N CYS A 524 -10.96 5.84 9.43
CA CYS A 524 -10.49 6.47 10.67
C CYS A 524 -11.46 6.28 11.84
N ARG A 525 -12.76 6.12 11.58
CA ARG A 525 -13.79 5.89 12.61
C ARG A 525 -13.75 4.46 13.14
N PHE A 526 -13.59 3.47 12.27
CA PHE A 526 -13.63 2.06 12.65
C PHE A 526 -12.27 1.48 13.04
N TYR A 527 -11.17 2.13 12.63
CA TYR A 527 -9.81 1.70 12.95
C TYR A 527 -9.04 2.84 13.62
N SER A 528 -8.45 2.57 14.80
CA SER A 528 -7.75 3.59 15.58
C SER A 528 -6.42 4.03 14.99
N ASP A 529 -5.82 3.17 14.17
CA ASP A 529 -4.51 3.36 13.54
C ASP A 529 -4.34 2.37 12.38
N SER A 530 -3.28 2.55 11.60
CA SER A 530 -2.97 1.71 10.45
C SER A 530 -2.72 0.24 10.81
N ARG A 531 -2.14 -0.03 11.98
CA ARG A 531 -1.89 -1.40 12.43
C ARG A 531 -3.22 -2.14 12.63
N ARG A 532 -4.21 -1.52 13.28
CA ARG A 532 -5.54 -2.11 13.45
C ARG A 532 -6.25 -2.35 12.13
N LEU A 533 -6.12 -1.43 11.17
CA LEU A 533 -6.68 -1.59 9.83
C LEU A 533 -6.03 -2.78 9.09
N LEU A 534 -4.70 -2.85 9.06
CA LEU A 534 -3.97 -3.91 8.36
C LEU A 534 -4.13 -5.28 9.02
N GLU A 535 -4.17 -5.36 10.35
CA GLU A 535 -4.50 -6.59 11.09
C GLU A 535 -5.92 -7.08 10.74
N ALA A 536 -6.90 -6.16 10.68
CA ALA A 536 -8.26 -6.51 10.28
C ALA A 536 -8.31 -6.99 8.82
N TRP A 537 -7.63 -6.31 7.91
CA TRP A 537 -7.61 -6.67 6.50
C TRP A 537 -7.00 -8.06 6.29
N ALA A 538 -5.82 -8.32 6.87
CA ALA A 538 -5.17 -9.63 6.75
C ALA A 538 -6.03 -10.76 7.32
N GLN A 539 -6.79 -10.49 8.40
CA GLN A 539 -7.68 -11.47 9.00
C GLN A 539 -8.89 -11.76 8.12
N TRP A 540 -9.53 -10.74 7.53
CA TRP A 540 -10.69 -10.92 6.66
C TRP A 540 -10.33 -11.52 5.30
N GLU A 541 -9.19 -11.13 4.72
CA GLU A 541 -8.61 -11.74 3.51
C GLU A 541 -8.38 -13.24 3.69
N ALA A 542 -7.86 -13.67 4.85
CA ALA A 542 -7.65 -15.09 5.15
C ALA A 542 -8.96 -15.88 5.35
N LEU A 543 -10.02 -15.21 5.80
CA LEU A 543 -11.31 -15.84 6.11
C LEU A 543 -12.23 -15.94 4.90
N LEU A 544 -12.12 -15.00 3.96
CA LEU A 544 -12.96 -14.87 2.78
C LEU A 544 -12.11 -14.82 1.51
N PRO A 545 -11.36 -15.89 1.18
CA PRO A 545 -10.55 -15.91 -0.02
C PRO A 545 -11.43 -15.88 -1.28
N GLU A 546 -11.05 -15.06 -2.25
CA GLU A 546 -11.70 -15.03 -3.56
C GLU A 546 -11.17 -16.16 -4.45
N ALA A 547 -12.04 -17.07 -4.89
CA ALA A 547 -11.62 -18.26 -5.61
C ALA A 547 -10.93 -17.96 -6.96
N GLU A 548 -11.25 -16.82 -7.58
CA GLU A 548 -10.75 -16.42 -8.90
C GLU A 548 -9.55 -15.47 -8.84
N GLN A 549 -9.16 -15.00 -7.64
CA GLN A 549 -8.09 -14.02 -7.47
C GLN A 549 -6.97 -14.54 -6.55
N PRO A 550 -5.71 -14.15 -6.80
CA PRO A 550 -4.63 -14.47 -5.89
C PRO A 550 -4.87 -13.78 -4.54
N SER A 551 -4.57 -14.48 -3.45
CA SER A 551 -4.70 -13.88 -2.12
C SER A 551 -3.70 -12.74 -1.92
N LEU A 552 -4.18 -11.65 -1.33
CA LEU A 552 -3.42 -10.44 -1.02
C LEU A 552 -2.72 -10.50 0.36
N ILE A 553 -2.72 -11.65 1.02
CA ILE A 553 -2.28 -11.77 2.41
C ILE A 553 -0.79 -11.41 2.61
N HIS A 554 0.06 -11.66 1.60
CA HIS A 554 1.48 -11.35 1.69
C HIS A 554 1.71 -9.84 1.56
N GLU A 555 0.99 -9.19 0.66
CA GLU A 555 0.99 -7.75 0.39
C GLU A 555 0.52 -6.97 1.62
N ILE A 556 -0.60 -7.39 2.22
CA ILE A 556 -1.14 -6.76 3.43
C ILE A 556 -0.18 -6.92 4.61
N ARG A 557 0.39 -8.12 4.80
CA ARG A 557 1.37 -8.37 5.88
C ARG A 557 2.66 -7.58 5.69
N TRP A 558 3.13 -7.44 4.45
CA TRP A 558 4.28 -6.59 4.15
C TRP A 558 4.02 -5.16 4.62
N HIS A 559 2.85 -4.59 4.32
CA HIS A 559 2.48 -3.26 4.78
C HIS A 559 2.36 -3.12 6.30
N LEU A 560 2.07 -4.22 7.02
CA LEU A 560 2.00 -4.26 8.48
C LEU A 560 3.40 -4.28 9.12
N GLU A 561 4.38 -4.88 8.44
CA GLU A 561 5.71 -5.16 8.97
C GLU A 561 6.77 -4.12 8.55
N ASP A 562 6.69 -3.58 7.32
CA ASP A 562 7.66 -2.62 6.80
C ASP A 562 7.44 -1.22 7.39
N PRO A 563 8.42 -0.63 8.10
CA PRO A 563 8.26 0.69 8.72
C PRO A 563 8.13 1.84 7.69
N GLY A 564 8.50 1.61 6.44
CA GLY A 564 8.35 2.56 5.34
C GLY A 564 6.94 2.57 4.74
N SER A 565 6.15 1.51 4.94
CA SER A 565 4.80 1.34 4.39
C SER A 565 3.97 2.63 4.47
N PRO A 566 3.33 3.11 3.37
CA PRO A 566 2.59 4.36 3.37
C PRO A 566 1.47 4.42 4.40
N PHE A 567 0.90 3.27 4.78
CA PHE A 567 -0.13 3.17 5.82
C PHE A 567 0.32 3.77 7.16
N HIS A 568 1.60 3.67 7.52
CA HIS A 568 2.15 4.27 8.74
C HIS A 568 2.31 5.80 8.66
N TRP A 569 2.16 6.33 7.46
CA TRP A 569 2.40 7.73 7.11
C TRP A 569 1.18 8.41 6.50
N LEU A 570 0.02 7.74 6.51
CA LEU A 570 -1.27 8.35 6.18
C LEU A 570 -1.69 9.34 7.26
N ASP A 571 -2.48 10.32 6.85
CA ASP A 571 -3.09 11.28 7.75
C ASP A 571 -4.30 10.63 8.47
N TRP A 572 -4.08 10.19 9.71
CA TRP A 572 -5.08 9.48 10.52
C TRP A 572 -6.02 10.44 11.26
N HIS A 573 -6.68 11.30 10.49
CA HIS A 573 -7.66 12.27 10.99
C HIS A 573 -8.98 12.09 10.23
N SER A 574 -10.09 12.29 10.94
CA SER A 574 -11.43 12.32 10.35
C SER A 574 -11.99 13.74 10.44
N ALA A 575 -12.61 14.19 9.36
CA ALA A 575 -13.54 15.32 9.40
C ALA A 575 -14.89 14.88 10.02
N GLU A 576 -15.95 15.61 9.71
CA GLU A 576 -17.33 15.23 10.03
C GLU A 576 -17.65 13.83 9.45
N TRP A 577 -18.34 13.00 10.23
CA TRP A 577 -18.58 11.60 9.87
C TRP A 577 -19.64 11.50 8.76
N HIS A 578 -19.24 10.92 7.62
CA HIS A 578 -20.11 10.56 6.51
C HIS A 578 -19.57 9.30 5.82
N GLU A 579 -20.46 8.40 5.42
CA GLU A 579 -20.10 7.21 4.63
C GLU A 579 -20.19 7.50 3.14
N PRO A 580 -19.42 6.78 2.28
CA PRO A 580 -19.51 6.95 0.83
C PRO A 580 -20.89 6.64 0.23
N GLY A 581 -21.71 5.84 0.91
CA GLY A 581 -23.07 5.51 0.51
C GLY A 581 -24.01 5.38 1.70
N LEU A 582 -25.30 5.20 1.41
CA LEU A 582 -26.34 5.12 2.43
C LEU A 582 -26.22 3.82 3.25
N ARG A 583 -26.22 3.95 4.57
CA ARG A 583 -26.28 2.83 5.51
C ARG A 583 -27.76 2.55 5.87
N PRO A 584 -28.32 1.39 5.50
CA PRO A 584 -29.68 1.03 5.88
C PRO A 584 -29.79 0.83 7.41
N THR A 585 -30.98 1.00 7.98
CA THR A 585 -31.23 0.54 9.36
C THR A 585 -31.35 -0.98 9.40
N LEU A 586 -31.18 -1.56 10.59
CA LEU A 586 -31.33 -3.00 10.76
C LEU A 586 -32.71 -3.49 10.33
N SER A 587 -33.79 -2.76 10.64
CA SER A 587 -35.13 -3.14 10.20
C SER A 587 -35.34 -2.97 8.70
N ARG A 588 -34.84 -1.88 8.09
CA ARG A 588 -34.89 -1.75 6.62
C ARG A 588 -34.18 -2.90 5.94
N PHE A 589 -32.98 -3.25 6.40
CA PHE A 589 -32.24 -4.38 5.86
C PHE A 589 -32.95 -5.73 6.08
N THR A 590 -33.58 -5.92 7.25
CA THR A 590 -34.39 -7.11 7.55
C THR A 590 -35.62 -7.22 6.66
N ALA A 591 -36.31 -6.11 6.39
CA ALA A 591 -37.45 -6.08 5.50
C ALA A 591 -37.05 -6.36 4.04
N MET A 592 -35.95 -5.76 3.55
CA MET A 592 -35.41 -6.08 2.23
C MET A 592 -35.01 -7.55 2.10
N ALA A 593 -34.49 -8.17 3.17
CA ALA A 593 -34.13 -9.59 3.17
C ALA A 593 -35.33 -10.55 3.02
N LEU A 594 -36.58 -10.08 3.14
CA LEU A 594 -37.77 -10.92 2.91
C LEU A 594 -37.92 -11.38 1.46
N VAL A 595 -37.24 -10.72 0.51
CA VAL A 595 -37.16 -11.19 -0.89
C VAL A 595 -36.62 -12.62 -0.98
N GLY A 596 -35.79 -13.03 -0.01
CA GLY A 596 -35.15 -14.34 -0.03
C GLY A 596 -34.27 -14.56 -1.26
N PRO A 597 -33.93 -15.81 -1.59
CA PRO A 597 -33.07 -16.13 -2.72
C PRO A 597 -33.77 -16.02 -4.10
N LEU A 598 -34.80 -15.16 -4.24
CA LEU A 598 -35.35 -14.84 -5.56
C LEU A 598 -34.37 -13.99 -6.37
N ASN A 599 -33.60 -13.14 -5.69
CA ASN A 599 -32.55 -12.29 -6.27
C ASN A 599 -31.30 -12.27 -5.39
N SER A 600 -30.23 -11.65 -5.91
CA SER A 600 -29.03 -11.37 -5.13
C SER A 600 -29.36 -10.49 -3.92
N PRO A 601 -28.71 -10.68 -2.75
CA PRO A 601 -29.01 -9.88 -1.58
C PRO A 601 -28.74 -8.38 -1.80
N ALA A 602 -29.71 -7.53 -1.43
CA ALA A 602 -29.55 -6.09 -1.40
C ALA A 602 -28.72 -5.64 -0.19
N TRP A 603 -27.39 -5.54 -0.36
CA TRP A 603 -26.45 -5.17 0.71
C TRP A 603 -26.34 -3.65 0.98
N ASN A 604 -27.03 -2.84 0.19
CA ASN A 604 -27.09 -1.39 0.28
C ASN A 604 -28.55 -0.93 0.24
N GLU A 605 -28.80 0.33 0.61
CA GLU A 605 -30.11 0.94 0.42
C GLU A 605 -30.36 1.16 -1.08
N PRO A 606 -31.46 0.65 -1.68
CA PRO A 606 -31.75 0.85 -3.09
C PRO A 606 -31.91 2.33 -3.42
N GLN A 607 -31.29 2.75 -4.53
CA GLN A 607 -31.34 4.12 -5.04
C GLN A 607 -31.84 4.09 -6.49
N ALA A 608 -32.27 5.24 -7.00
CA ALA A 608 -32.64 5.35 -8.40
C ALA A 608 -31.43 5.04 -9.28
N GLU A 609 -31.58 4.09 -10.19
CA GLU A 609 -30.56 3.69 -11.13
C GLU A 609 -30.54 4.62 -12.34
N SER A 610 -29.50 4.50 -13.17
CA SER A 610 -29.42 5.22 -14.43
C SER A 610 -30.49 4.76 -15.42
N GLU A 611 -30.80 5.61 -16.40
CA GLU A 611 -31.81 5.30 -17.42
C GLU A 611 -31.49 4.01 -18.20
N ARG A 612 -30.20 3.65 -18.30
CA ARG A 612 -29.74 2.42 -18.93
C ARG A 612 -30.13 1.19 -18.10
N GLU A 613 -29.76 1.15 -16.82
CA GLU A 613 -30.12 0.06 -15.91
C GLU A 613 -31.64 -0.01 -15.69
N ALA A 614 -32.28 1.16 -15.59
CA ALA A 614 -33.73 1.27 -15.50
C ALA A 614 -34.45 0.66 -16.71
N ALA A 615 -33.85 0.65 -17.90
CA ALA A 615 -34.44 0.01 -19.07
C ALA A 615 -34.53 -1.51 -18.91
N ALA A 616 -33.46 -2.15 -18.41
CA ALA A 616 -33.45 -3.60 -18.15
C ALA A 616 -34.44 -3.97 -17.05
N ILE A 617 -34.53 -3.16 -15.98
CA ILE A 617 -35.51 -3.37 -14.91
C ILE A 617 -36.94 -3.22 -15.44
N ARG A 618 -37.23 -2.21 -16.28
CA ARG A 618 -38.57 -2.04 -16.89
C ARG A 618 -38.94 -3.19 -17.82
N GLU A 619 -38.01 -3.68 -18.63
CA GLU A 619 -38.22 -4.84 -19.49
C GLU A 619 -38.57 -6.08 -18.66
N TRP A 620 -37.81 -6.36 -17.60
CA TRP A 620 -38.10 -7.45 -16.68
C TRP A 620 -39.47 -7.31 -16.00
N ILE A 621 -39.83 -6.12 -15.50
CA ILE A 621 -41.13 -5.87 -14.88
C ILE A 621 -42.28 -6.08 -15.89
N ASP A 622 -42.11 -5.60 -17.12
CA ASP A 622 -43.12 -5.75 -18.19
C ASP A 622 -43.29 -7.23 -18.56
N GLU A 623 -42.19 -7.95 -18.81
CA GLU A 623 -42.23 -9.37 -19.19
C GLU A 623 -42.84 -10.29 -18.12
N ASN A 624 -42.61 -9.99 -16.83
CA ASN A 624 -43.04 -10.87 -15.74
C ASN A 624 -44.37 -10.46 -15.10
N TYR A 625 -44.70 -9.16 -15.10
CA TYR A 625 -45.88 -8.63 -14.39
C TYR A 625 -46.77 -7.72 -15.25
N GLY A 626 -46.31 -7.28 -16.42
CA GLY A 626 -47.07 -6.38 -17.30
C GLY A 626 -47.32 -4.99 -16.71
N LEU A 627 -46.40 -4.48 -15.88
CA LEU A 627 -46.53 -3.19 -15.21
C LEU A 627 -45.70 -2.12 -15.95
N HIS A 628 -46.31 -0.98 -16.22
CA HIS A 628 -45.70 0.07 -17.04
C HIS A 628 -45.42 1.39 -16.28
N GLY A 629 -45.76 1.45 -14.98
CA GLY A 629 -45.49 2.64 -14.17
C GLY A 629 -45.72 2.47 -12.67
N GLY A 630 -45.32 3.49 -11.90
CA GLY A 630 -45.35 3.46 -10.43
C GLY A 630 -46.73 3.30 -9.79
N THR A 631 -47.79 3.81 -10.44
CA THR A 631 -49.17 3.60 -9.96
C THR A 631 -49.57 2.13 -10.05
N GLU A 632 -49.37 1.51 -11.21
CA GLU A 632 -49.68 0.09 -11.44
C GLU A 632 -48.84 -0.81 -10.52
N LEU A 633 -47.55 -0.46 -10.35
CA LEU A 633 -46.67 -1.14 -9.40
C LEU A 633 -47.21 -1.06 -7.97
N SER A 634 -47.60 0.13 -7.51
CA SER A 634 -48.09 0.32 -6.13
C SER A 634 -49.40 -0.45 -5.90
N GLU A 635 -50.33 -0.41 -6.86
CA GLU A 635 -51.59 -1.16 -6.81
C GLU A 635 -51.34 -2.68 -6.77
N PHE A 636 -50.35 -3.17 -7.55
CA PHE A 636 -50.01 -4.58 -7.56
C PHE A 636 -49.31 -5.04 -6.28
N ILE A 637 -48.40 -4.23 -5.72
CA ILE A 637 -47.80 -4.49 -4.41
C ILE A 637 -48.88 -4.49 -3.31
N ASP A 638 -49.84 -3.55 -3.35
CA ASP A 638 -50.97 -3.53 -2.43
C ASP A 638 -51.80 -4.81 -2.54
N PHE A 639 -52.09 -5.26 -3.77
CA PHE A 639 -52.75 -6.54 -4.00
C PHE A 639 -51.96 -7.69 -3.36
N LEU A 640 -50.65 -7.80 -3.58
CA LEU A 640 -49.81 -8.85 -3.01
C LEU A 640 -49.83 -8.81 -1.48
N LEU A 641 -49.77 -7.63 -0.86
CA LEU A 641 -49.76 -7.50 0.60
C LEU A 641 -51.13 -7.77 1.23
N GLU A 642 -52.24 -7.46 0.56
CA GLU A 642 -53.59 -7.64 1.12
C GLU A 642 -54.22 -9.00 0.81
N ALA A 643 -54.13 -9.45 -0.45
CA ALA A 643 -54.78 -10.67 -0.94
C ALA A 643 -53.77 -11.65 -1.56
N GLY A 644 -53.02 -11.22 -2.56
CA GLY A 644 -51.97 -11.97 -3.25
C GLY A 644 -52.42 -13.26 -3.94
N ASP A 645 -51.45 -13.99 -4.46
CA ASP A 645 -51.65 -15.31 -5.07
C ASP A 645 -52.14 -16.32 -4.01
N ARG A 646 -51.78 -16.13 -2.73
CA ARG A 646 -52.31 -16.96 -1.63
C ARG A 646 -53.83 -16.98 -1.60
N GLN A 647 -54.51 -15.89 -1.95
CA GLN A 647 -55.98 -15.87 -1.99
C GLN A 647 -56.51 -16.72 -3.14
N GLU A 648 -55.85 -16.72 -4.30
CA GLU A 648 -56.18 -17.62 -5.41
C GLU A 648 -56.15 -19.07 -4.94
N TYR A 649 -55.08 -19.45 -4.23
CA TYR A 649 -54.98 -20.78 -3.63
C TYR A 649 -56.13 -21.08 -2.66
N GLN A 650 -56.36 -20.20 -1.68
CA GLN A 650 -57.37 -20.37 -0.64
C GLN A 650 -58.80 -20.52 -1.20
N VAL A 651 -59.11 -19.83 -2.28
CA VAL A 651 -60.45 -19.84 -2.89
C VAL A 651 -60.60 -20.99 -3.87
N ASN A 652 -59.64 -21.21 -4.76
CA ASN A 652 -59.80 -22.10 -5.90
C ASN A 652 -59.28 -23.53 -5.64
N TYR A 653 -58.31 -23.69 -4.75
CA TYR A 653 -57.57 -24.94 -4.61
C TYR A 653 -57.70 -25.57 -3.21
N ALA A 654 -57.56 -24.78 -2.15
CA ALA A 654 -57.68 -25.25 -0.77
C ALA A 654 -58.99 -26.02 -0.46
N PRO A 655 -60.18 -25.67 -1.00
CA PRO A 655 -61.40 -26.43 -0.75
C PRO A 655 -61.35 -27.89 -1.21
N TYR A 656 -60.50 -28.22 -2.18
CA TYR A 656 -60.32 -29.60 -2.66
C TYR A 656 -59.64 -30.52 -1.65
N THR A 657 -58.84 -29.96 -0.72
CA THR A 657 -58.23 -30.72 0.39
C THR A 657 -59.28 -31.34 1.31
N LEU A 658 -60.48 -30.76 1.37
CA LEU A 658 -61.61 -31.24 2.16
C LEU A 658 -62.52 -32.20 1.40
N ASN A 659 -62.36 -32.34 0.07
CA ASN A 659 -63.20 -33.19 -0.77
C ASN A 659 -62.42 -33.90 -1.91
N PRO A 660 -61.73 -35.01 -1.60
CA PRO A 660 -60.94 -35.76 -2.58
C PRO A 660 -61.75 -36.32 -3.75
N GLN A 661 -63.05 -36.61 -3.55
CA GLN A 661 -63.92 -37.12 -4.62
C GLN A 661 -64.18 -36.04 -5.68
N ARG A 662 -64.43 -34.80 -5.23
CA ARG A 662 -64.59 -33.66 -6.13
C ARG A 662 -63.30 -33.38 -6.90
N LEU A 663 -62.15 -33.42 -6.22
CA LEU A 663 -60.84 -33.24 -6.85
C LEU A 663 -60.58 -34.27 -7.95
N ALA A 664 -60.81 -35.56 -7.68
CA ALA A 664 -60.63 -36.62 -8.66
C ALA A 664 -61.58 -36.46 -9.86
N SER A 665 -62.82 -36.01 -9.64
CA SER A 665 -63.78 -35.74 -10.70
C SER A 665 -63.36 -34.57 -11.59
N GLU A 666 -62.83 -33.50 -11.01
CA GLU A 666 -62.38 -32.30 -11.73
C GLU A 666 -61.17 -32.63 -12.62
N ILE A 667 -60.17 -33.32 -12.06
CA ILE A 667 -58.99 -33.79 -12.78
C ILE A 667 -59.40 -34.67 -13.97
N ALA A 668 -60.27 -35.66 -13.74
CA ALA A 668 -60.72 -36.56 -14.80
C ALA A 668 -61.50 -35.84 -15.92
N MET A 669 -62.22 -34.76 -15.58
CA MET A 669 -62.93 -33.94 -16.56
C MET A 669 -61.95 -33.20 -17.45
N LEU A 670 -60.98 -32.49 -16.87
CA LEU A 670 -59.96 -31.73 -17.59
C LEU A 670 -59.04 -32.63 -18.45
N GLU A 671 -58.71 -33.83 -17.98
CA GLU A 671 -57.94 -34.83 -18.73
C GLU A 671 -58.71 -35.40 -19.95
N SER A 672 -60.05 -35.31 -19.95
CA SER A 672 -60.90 -35.88 -21.00
C SER A 672 -61.28 -34.92 -22.12
N THR A 673 -60.97 -33.62 -21.96
CA THR A 673 -61.27 -32.54 -22.91
C THR A 673 -60.02 -32.06 -23.65
N ASP A 674 -60.19 -31.46 -24.84
CA ASP A 674 -59.10 -30.73 -25.49
C ASP A 674 -58.70 -29.55 -24.58
N CYS A 675 -57.52 -29.67 -23.96
CA CYS A 675 -57.05 -28.80 -22.90
C CYS A 675 -56.47 -27.50 -23.47
N SER A 676 -57.05 -26.36 -23.11
CA SER A 676 -56.42 -25.06 -23.35
C SER A 676 -55.18 -24.90 -22.48
N GLU A 677 -54.33 -23.90 -22.76
CA GLU A 677 -53.16 -23.62 -21.91
C GLU A 677 -53.55 -23.29 -20.46
N ASP A 678 -54.63 -22.52 -20.27
CA ASP A 678 -55.16 -22.18 -18.95
C ASP A 678 -55.72 -23.41 -18.22
N ASP A 679 -56.44 -24.28 -18.93
CA ASP A 679 -56.93 -25.55 -18.38
C ASP A 679 -55.76 -26.48 -18.00
N ARG A 680 -54.65 -26.42 -18.74
CA ARG A 680 -53.44 -27.20 -18.47
C ARG A 680 -52.79 -26.74 -17.18
N HIS A 681 -52.63 -25.42 -16.98
CA HIS A 681 -52.10 -24.86 -15.74
C HIS A 681 -53.01 -25.17 -14.55
N HIS A 682 -54.33 -25.08 -14.73
CA HIS A 682 -55.29 -25.43 -13.69
C HIS A 682 -55.22 -26.93 -13.31
N LEU A 683 -55.19 -27.82 -14.31
CA LEU A 683 -55.04 -29.26 -14.12
C LEU A 683 -53.76 -29.60 -13.34
N LEU A 684 -52.63 -28.98 -13.69
CA LEU A 684 -51.36 -29.18 -13.01
C LEU A 684 -51.43 -28.74 -11.54
N ARG A 685 -52.05 -27.58 -11.25
CA ARG A 685 -52.25 -27.12 -9.86
C ARG A 685 -53.17 -28.05 -9.07
N LEU A 686 -54.23 -28.60 -9.68
CA LEU A 686 -55.08 -29.61 -9.04
C LEU A 686 -54.32 -30.91 -8.75
N GLN A 687 -53.45 -31.36 -9.67
CA GLN A 687 -52.58 -32.51 -9.46
C GLN A 687 -51.60 -32.25 -8.31
N ARG A 688 -51.03 -31.05 -8.20
CA ARG A 688 -50.17 -30.64 -7.07
C ARG A 688 -50.93 -30.71 -5.74
N VAL A 689 -52.17 -30.23 -5.68
CA VAL A 689 -53.04 -30.35 -4.48
C VAL A 689 -53.32 -31.81 -4.14
N ARG A 690 -53.64 -32.64 -5.14
CA ARG A 690 -53.91 -34.08 -4.94
C ARG A 690 -52.70 -34.77 -4.30
N ASP A 691 -51.51 -34.46 -4.80
CA ASP A 691 -50.27 -35.12 -4.42
C ASP A 691 -49.58 -34.45 -3.23
N GLY A 692 -50.11 -33.32 -2.74
CA GLY A 692 -49.53 -32.55 -1.63
C GLY A 692 -48.11 -32.07 -1.93
N VAL A 693 -47.85 -31.68 -3.18
CA VAL A 693 -46.52 -31.33 -3.66
C VAL A 693 -45.92 -30.21 -2.81
N ASP A 694 -44.72 -30.46 -2.28
CA ASP A 694 -43.95 -29.52 -1.47
C ASP A 694 -44.70 -28.93 -0.26
N GLY A 695 -45.73 -29.65 0.24
CA GLY A 695 -46.50 -29.23 1.41
C GLY A 695 -47.51 -28.11 1.16
N CYS A 696 -47.92 -27.90 -0.11
CA CYS A 696 -48.84 -26.83 -0.49
C CYS A 696 -50.21 -26.85 0.23
N ASN A 697 -50.60 -27.99 0.82
CA ASN A 697 -51.86 -28.13 1.56
C ASN A 697 -51.72 -27.77 3.04
N GLU A 698 -50.51 -27.82 3.58
CA GLU A 698 -50.21 -27.65 5.01
C GLU A 698 -49.55 -26.32 5.33
N LEU A 699 -48.76 -25.79 4.40
CA LEU A 699 -47.96 -24.58 4.59
C LEU A 699 -48.74 -23.33 4.17
N ASP A 700 -48.49 -22.24 4.90
CA ASP A 700 -48.90 -20.92 4.47
C ASP A 700 -47.99 -20.45 3.34
N MET A 701 -48.58 -19.95 2.24
CA MET A 701 -47.85 -19.49 1.06
C MET A 701 -47.76 -17.96 1.00
N ALA A 702 -48.15 -17.22 2.04
CA ALA A 702 -48.02 -15.76 2.09
C ALA A 702 -46.58 -15.24 1.88
N ALA A 703 -45.55 -16.04 2.18
CA ALA A 703 -44.15 -15.67 1.99
C ALA A 703 -43.81 -15.48 0.50
N TRP A 704 -44.51 -16.17 -0.40
CA TRP A 704 -44.38 -15.96 -1.86
C TRP A 704 -44.85 -14.56 -2.26
N ASP A 705 -46.00 -14.13 -1.79
CA ASP A 705 -46.51 -12.78 -2.06
C ASP A 705 -45.63 -11.70 -1.43
N ILE A 706 -45.19 -11.91 -0.19
CA ILE A 706 -44.31 -10.97 0.53
C ILE A 706 -42.98 -10.81 -0.20
N ALA A 707 -42.35 -11.91 -0.62
CA ALA A 707 -41.07 -11.86 -1.31
C ALA A 707 -41.17 -11.10 -2.63
N GLN A 708 -42.20 -11.37 -3.44
CA GLN A 708 -42.47 -10.63 -4.68
C GLN A 708 -42.77 -9.15 -4.42
N ALA A 709 -43.57 -8.83 -3.40
CA ALA A 709 -43.90 -7.45 -3.03
C ALA A 709 -42.63 -6.65 -2.66
N VAL A 710 -41.71 -7.25 -1.91
CA VAL A 710 -40.44 -6.62 -1.55
C VAL A 710 -39.52 -6.47 -2.76
N ASP A 711 -39.46 -7.48 -3.64
CA ASP A 711 -38.66 -7.42 -4.86
C ASP A 711 -39.12 -6.28 -5.79
N LEU A 712 -40.44 -6.18 -6.00
CA LEU A 712 -41.06 -5.11 -6.78
C LEU A 712 -40.90 -3.75 -6.11
N ALA A 713 -40.91 -3.67 -4.78
CA ALA A 713 -40.64 -2.42 -4.07
C ALA A 713 -39.19 -1.96 -4.28
N ILE A 714 -38.21 -2.88 -4.28
CA ILE A 714 -36.81 -2.58 -4.59
C ILE A 714 -36.68 -2.09 -6.03
N ALA A 715 -37.25 -2.83 -6.99
CA ALA A 715 -37.24 -2.45 -8.40
C ALA A 715 -37.93 -1.09 -8.63
N GLY A 716 -39.07 -0.83 -7.97
CA GLY A 716 -39.77 0.44 -8.00
C GLY A 716 -38.94 1.60 -7.45
N ARG A 717 -38.16 1.35 -6.39
CA ARG A 717 -37.22 2.34 -5.83
C ARG A 717 -36.07 2.63 -6.80
N GLN A 718 -35.57 1.61 -7.51
CA GLN A 718 -34.53 1.71 -8.54
C GLN A 718 -35.00 2.42 -9.81
N LEU A 719 -36.27 2.26 -10.18
CA LEU A 719 -36.88 2.98 -11.30
C LEU A 719 -37.25 4.44 -10.98
N GLY A 720 -37.11 4.85 -9.72
CA GLY A 720 -37.62 6.14 -9.25
C GLY A 720 -39.15 6.24 -9.29
N TRP A 721 -39.84 5.09 -9.31
CA TRP A 721 -41.31 5.01 -9.25
C TRP A 721 -41.83 5.11 -7.81
N LEU A 722 -41.00 4.75 -6.83
CA LEU A 722 -41.28 4.88 -5.42
C LEU A 722 -40.28 5.85 -4.78
N GLU A 723 -40.79 6.85 -4.07
CA GLU A 723 -39.97 7.71 -3.23
C GLU A 723 -39.54 6.98 -1.94
N GLU A 724 -38.53 7.49 -1.25
CA GLU A 724 -37.97 6.84 -0.04
C GLU A 724 -39.03 6.53 1.03
N GLY A 725 -39.97 7.46 1.25
CA GLY A 725 -41.04 7.28 2.24
C GLY A 725 -42.05 6.21 1.86
N GLU A 726 -42.38 6.10 0.57
CA GLU A 726 -43.32 5.10 0.05
C GLU A 726 -42.70 3.71 0.10
N PHE A 727 -41.45 3.60 -0.36
CA PHE A 727 -40.65 2.39 -0.24
C PHE A 727 -40.58 1.88 1.22
N GLY A 728 -40.25 2.78 2.16
CA GLY A 728 -40.21 2.44 3.59
C GLY A 728 -41.55 1.93 4.13
N SER A 729 -42.66 2.57 3.76
CA SER A 729 -44.02 2.16 4.18
C SER A 729 -44.39 0.76 3.67
N LEU A 730 -44.04 0.44 2.42
CA LEU A 730 -44.27 -0.89 1.83
C LEU A 730 -43.45 -1.96 2.54
N LEU A 731 -42.17 -1.68 2.82
CA LEU A 731 -41.30 -2.58 3.58
C LEU A 731 -41.81 -2.83 5.00
N GLU A 732 -42.32 -1.80 5.71
CA GLU A 732 -42.90 -1.95 7.05
C GLU A 732 -44.16 -2.85 7.04
N ARG A 733 -44.99 -2.75 6.00
CA ARG A 733 -46.16 -3.61 5.82
C ARG A 733 -45.76 -5.05 5.53
N ALA A 734 -44.81 -5.27 4.62
CA ALA A 734 -44.26 -6.59 4.33
C ALA A 734 -43.65 -7.24 5.59
N HIS A 735 -42.88 -6.47 6.36
CA HIS A 735 -42.30 -6.89 7.63
C HIS A 735 -43.37 -7.28 8.66
N THR A 736 -44.44 -6.49 8.78
CA THR A 736 -45.55 -6.79 9.70
C THR A 736 -46.29 -8.07 9.28
N LEU A 737 -46.59 -8.21 7.99
CA LEU A 737 -47.29 -9.39 7.46
C LEU A 737 -46.45 -10.67 7.66
N ALA A 738 -45.14 -10.60 7.43
CA ALA A 738 -44.24 -11.72 7.70
C ALA A 738 -44.27 -12.15 9.17
N ALA A 739 -44.26 -11.18 10.10
CA ALA A 739 -44.33 -11.45 11.54
C ALA A 739 -45.67 -12.06 12.01
N GLU A 740 -46.77 -11.76 11.30
CA GLU A 740 -48.10 -12.31 11.60
C GLU A 740 -48.25 -13.76 11.14
N HIS A 741 -47.67 -14.11 9.99
CA HIS A 741 -47.85 -15.41 9.36
C HIS A 741 -46.80 -16.45 9.77
N TYR A 742 -45.58 -16.04 10.11
CA TYR A 742 -44.46 -16.96 10.33
C TYR A 742 -43.77 -16.74 11.68
N SER A 743 -43.26 -17.82 12.26
CA SER A 743 -42.54 -17.78 13.54
C SER A 743 -41.04 -17.57 13.41
N GLY A 744 -40.49 -17.56 12.19
CA GLY A 744 -39.05 -17.51 11.93
C GLY A 744 -38.68 -17.80 10.47
N TRP A 745 -37.40 -17.59 10.14
CA TRP A 745 -36.86 -17.77 8.78
C TRP A 745 -37.10 -19.18 8.19
N GLU A 746 -37.03 -20.23 9.00
CA GLU A 746 -37.27 -21.61 8.52
C GLU A 746 -38.71 -21.81 8.04
N ALA A 747 -39.70 -21.32 8.79
CA ALA A 747 -41.11 -21.39 8.42
C ALA A 747 -41.40 -20.51 7.20
N TYR A 748 -40.81 -19.31 7.16
CA TYR A 748 -40.90 -18.39 6.02
C TYR A 748 -40.34 -19.04 4.74
N ALA A 749 -39.16 -19.68 4.83
CA ALA A 749 -38.53 -20.38 3.72
C ALA A 749 -39.38 -21.55 3.19
N CYS A 750 -40.01 -22.32 4.09
CA CYS A 750 -40.95 -23.39 3.71
C CYS A 750 -42.16 -22.82 2.96
N GLY A 751 -42.77 -21.74 3.46
CA GLY A 751 -43.89 -21.08 2.79
C GLY A 751 -43.51 -20.48 1.44
N LEU A 752 -42.33 -19.87 1.35
CA LEU A 752 -41.79 -19.29 0.12
C LEU A 752 -41.56 -20.38 -0.94
N TYR A 753 -40.93 -21.50 -0.56
CA TYR A 753 -40.70 -22.63 -1.45
C TYR A 753 -42.00 -23.28 -1.92
N ALA A 754 -42.97 -23.47 -1.01
CA ALA A 754 -44.28 -24.03 -1.35
C ALA A 754 -45.02 -23.14 -2.35
N GLY A 755 -45.04 -21.82 -2.14
CA GLY A 755 -45.64 -20.87 -3.06
C GLY A 755 -44.94 -20.85 -4.42
N PHE A 756 -43.60 -20.74 -4.44
CA PHE A 756 -42.82 -20.78 -5.67
C PHE A 756 -43.09 -22.06 -6.48
N SER A 757 -43.09 -23.24 -5.83
CA SER A 757 -43.38 -24.51 -6.48
C SER A 757 -44.81 -24.63 -6.98
N PHE A 758 -45.78 -24.07 -6.25
CA PHE A 758 -47.20 -24.14 -6.58
C PHE A 758 -47.59 -23.21 -7.74
N PHE A 759 -47.10 -21.98 -7.76
CA PHE A 759 -47.49 -20.98 -8.77
C PHE A 759 -46.65 -21.06 -10.05
N MET A 760 -45.42 -21.59 -9.99
CA MET A 760 -44.57 -21.78 -11.17
C MET A 760 -45.24 -22.67 -12.24
N GLY A 761 -45.19 -22.20 -13.50
CA GLY A 761 -45.66 -22.94 -14.67
C GLY A 761 -44.89 -24.25 -14.89
N ASP A 762 -45.46 -25.16 -15.67
CA ASP A 762 -44.82 -26.44 -15.98
C ASP A 762 -43.99 -26.32 -17.26
N THR A 763 -42.68 -26.12 -17.07
CA THR A 763 -41.66 -26.04 -18.11
C THR A 763 -40.67 -27.21 -17.96
N PRO A 764 -39.96 -27.61 -19.03
CA PRO A 764 -38.92 -28.63 -18.95
C PRO A 764 -37.84 -28.33 -17.88
N GLU A 765 -37.62 -27.05 -17.58
CA GLU A 765 -36.61 -26.56 -16.64
C GLU A 765 -37.11 -26.49 -15.18
N ARG A 766 -38.41 -26.72 -14.91
CA ARG A 766 -39.03 -26.56 -13.59
C ARG A 766 -38.24 -27.23 -12.46
N GLU A 767 -37.88 -28.51 -12.62
CA GLU A 767 -37.15 -29.22 -11.56
C GLU A 767 -35.75 -28.67 -11.33
N ALA A 768 -35.09 -28.17 -12.38
CA ALA A 768 -33.79 -27.52 -12.25
C ALA A 768 -33.92 -26.20 -11.45
N PHE A 769 -34.96 -25.40 -11.71
CA PHE A 769 -35.24 -24.19 -10.93
C PHE A 769 -35.55 -24.51 -9.47
N LEU A 770 -36.41 -25.49 -9.20
CA LEU A 770 -36.70 -25.91 -7.82
C LEU A 770 -35.47 -26.44 -7.09
N SER A 771 -34.62 -27.22 -7.77
CA SER A 771 -33.38 -27.71 -7.20
C SER A 771 -32.41 -26.57 -6.86
N SER A 772 -32.25 -25.60 -7.75
CA SER A 772 -31.43 -24.42 -7.51
C SER A 772 -31.98 -23.60 -6.34
N PHE A 773 -33.29 -23.39 -6.30
CA PHE A 773 -33.95 -22.63 -5.25
C PHE A 773 -33.82 -23.31 -3.87
N ARG A 774 -33.96 -24.64 -3.79
CA ARG A 774 -33.68 -25.40 -2.56
C ARG A 774 -32.25 -25.20 -2.09
N GLN A 775 -31.26 -25.28 -2.99
CA GLN A 775 -29.85 -25.06 -2.65
C GLN A 775 -29.62 -23.64 -2.12
N ALA A 776 -30.23 -22.64 -2.75
CA ALA A 776 -30.14 -21.26 -2.28
C ALA A 776 -30.80 -21.07 -0.89
N LEU A 777 -31.95 -21.70 -0.64
CA LEU A 777 -32.61 -21.68 0.69
C LEU A 777 -31.76 -22.35 1.77
N VAL A 778 -31.09 -23.48 1.45
CA VAL A 778 -30.09 -24.08 2.36
C VAL A 778 -29.00 -23.07 2.69
N ALA A 779 -28.44 -22.40 1.68
CA ALA A 779 -27.35 -21.46 1.86
C ALA A 779 -27.75 -20.23 2.70
N TRP A 780 -28.92 -19.65 2.43
CA TRP A 780 -29.46 -18.50 3.17
C TRP A 780 -29.80 -18.83 4.62
N LEU A 781 -30.42 -19.98 4.88
CA LEU A 781 -30.76 -20.42 6.25
C LEU A 781 -29.51 -20.79 7.06
N ALA A 782 -28.56 -21.49 6.44
CA ALA A 782 -27.36 -21.97 7.12
C ALA A 782 -26.24 -20.91 7.21
N GLY A 783 -26.29 -19.87 6.39
CA GLY A 783 -25.23 -18.87 6.23
C GLY A 783 -23.96 -19.42 5.59
N ALA A 784 -24.08 -20.45 4.76
CA ALA A 784 -22.94 -21.17 4.18
C ALA A 784 -23.16 -21.38 2.67
N PRO A 785 -22.37 -20.70 1.80
CA PRO A 785 -21.23 -19.83 2.10
C PRO A 785 -21.62 -18.51 2.80
N ALA A 786 -20.64 -17.86 3.45
CA ALA A 786 -20.85 -16.74 4.36
C ALA A 786 -21.48 -15.48 3.73
N LEU A 787 -21.46 -15.33 2.40
CA LEU A 787 -22.06 -14.20 1.69
C LEU A 787 -23.25 -14.62 0.82
N ALA A 788 -23.79 -15.84 1.02
CA ALA A 788 -24.93 -16.34 0.25
C ALA A 788 -26.19 -15.48 0.46
N GLY A 789 -26.45 -15.08 1.70
CA GLY A 789 -27.62 -14.27 2.04
C GLY A 789 -27.67 -13.89 3.53
N PRO A 790 -28.50 -12.89 3.88
CA PRO A 790 -28.40 -12.22 5.18
C PRO A 790 -29.17 -12.89 6.33
N TRP A 791 -30.08 -13.85 6.07
CA TRP A 791 -30.95 -14.45 7.11
C TRP A 791 -30.17 -15.03 8.30
N ALA A 792 -28.98 -15.55 8.06
CA ALA A 792 -28.12 -16.11 9.09
C ALA A 792 -27.67 -15.10 10.15
N SER A 793 -27.64 -13.80 9.83
CA SER A 793 -27.24 -12.72 10.74
C SER A 793 -28.41 -11.82 11.18
N LEU A 794 -29.63 -12.14 10.78
CA LEU A 794 -30.81 -11.32 11.05
C LEU A 794 -31.81 -12.07 11.92
N ASP A 795 -32.40 -11.35 12.86
CA ASP A 795 -33.60 -11.82 13.54
C ASP A 795 -34.79 -11.74 12.58
N PHE A 796 -35.64 -12.75 12.61
CA PHE A 796 -36.88 -12.72 11.83
C PHE A 796 -37.81 -11.60 12.36
N PRO A 797 -38.62 -10.95 11.50
CA PRO A 797 -39.63 -9.98 11.92
C PRO A 797 -40.44 -10.41 13.16
N GLY A 798 -40.38 -9.61 14.22
CA GLY A 798 -41.10 -9.87 15.47
C GLY A 798 -40.48 -10.94 16.39
N ALA A 799 -39.38 -11.58 15.98
CA ALA A 799 -38.64 -12.51 16.82
C ALA A 799 -37.90 -11.78 17.95
N ARG A 800 -37.57 -12.54 19.00
CA ARG A 800 -36.71 -12.02 20.08
C ARG A 800 -35.26 -11.98 19.59
N PRO A 801 -34.48 -10.93 19.94
CA PRO A 801 -33.08 -10.87 19.60
C PRO A 801 -32.32 -12.10 20.06
N ARG A 802 -31.63 -12.78 19.14
CA ARG A 802 -30.81 -13.98 19.44
C ARG A 802 -29.31 -13.80 19.16
N HIS A 803 -28.97 -12.72 18.47
CA HIS A 803 -27.63 -12.42 17.98
C HIS A 803 -26.75 -11.79 19.06
N TRP A 804 -25.46 -12.13 19.05
CA TRP A 804 -24.49 -11.57 19.97
C TRP A 804 -23.93 -10.25 19.43
N ALA A 805 -23.84 -9.24 20.30
CA ALA A 805 -23.27 -7.95 19.93
C ALA A 805 -21.79 -8.09 19.52
N PRO A 806 -21.39 -7.54 18.35
CA PRO A 806 -19.98 -7.44 17.96
C PRO A 806 -19.16 -6.62 18.96
N LEU A 807 -17.84 -6.88 19.02
CA LEU A 807 -16.92 -6.19 19.94
C LEU A 807 -16.45 -4.80 19.45
N HIS A 808 -16.99 -4.33 18.32
CA HIS A 808 -16.63 -3.07 17.67
C HIS A 808 -17.91 -2.36 17.18
N VAL A 809 -17.79 -1.07 16.83
CA VAL A 809 -18.93 -0.20 16.54
C VAL A 809 -19.46 -0.27 15.09
N ASP A 810 -18.82 -1.04 14.20
CA ASP A 810 -19.32 -1.23 12.83
C ASP A 810 -20.52 -2.21 12.79
N THR A 811 -21.69 -1.68 13.10
CA THR A 811 -22.98 -2.37 12.99
C THR A 811 -24.00 -1.46 12.32
N LEU A 812 -25.06 -2.04 11.74
CA LEU A 812 -26.17 -1.22 11.28
C LEU A 812 -26.84 -0.53 12.48
N PRO A 813 -27.33 0.72 12.31
CA PRO A 813 -28.10 1.37 13.34
C PRO A 813 -29.37 0.57 13.62
N GLY A 814 -29.58 0.26 14.89
CA GLY A 814 -30.85 -0.29 15.36
C GLY A 814 -31.95 0.76 15.31
N ASP A 815 -33.20 0.31 15.34
CA ASP A 815 -34.33 1.23 15.39
C ASP A 815 -34.59 1.74 16.82
N ALA A 816 -35.55 2.65 16.99
CA ALA A 816 -35.97 3.18 18.30
C ALA A 816 -36.35 2.10 19.35
N LYS A 817 -36.57 0.84 18.92
CA LYS A 817 -36.95 -0.30 19.77
C LYS A 817 -35.80 -1.30 20.05
N THR A 818 -34.66 -1.17 19.36
CA THR A 818 -33.54 -2.12 19.45
C THR A 818 -32.24 -1.33 19.65
N LEU A 819 -31.77 -1.26 20.90
CA LEU A 819 -30.46 -0.70 21.21
C LEU A 819 -29.39 -1.76 20.87
N HIS A 820 -28.57 -1.46 19.86
CA HIS A 820 -27.28 -2.12 19.64
C HIS A 820 -26.16 -1.32 20.30
#